data_AF-A0A943KGT4-F1
#
_entry.id   AF-A0A943KGT4-F1
#
_cell.length_a   1.000
_cell.length_b   1.000
_cell.length_c   1.000
_cell.angle_alpha   90.00
_cell.angle_beta   90.00
_cell.angle_gamma   90.00
#
_symmetry.space_group_name_H-M   'P 1'
#
loop_
_entity.id
_entity.type
_entity.pdbx_description
1 polymer ?
#
loop_
_entity_poly.entity_id
_entity_poly.type
_entity_poly.pdbx_seq_one_letter_code
_entity_poly.pdbx_strand_id
1 'polypeptide(L)'
;MASVKLEHIYKVYTGGVKAVSDMTLDIKDGEFIVFVGPSGCGKSTTLRMIAGLEQISAGELYIGNQVVNDVEPKDRDIAMVFQNYALYPQMTVYENMAFGLKLRHIPSDVIQQKVMWAANILGLTEMLDRKPKAMSGGQRQRVALGRAILRDPKVMLLDEPLSNLDAKLRTSMRTEIAKLHQRLKTTFIYVTHDQTEAMTLGDRVVVMKKGTVQQFDTPKNLYEFPANKFVAGFIGTPQMNFFNGKIKRNGEKVIIKLDKSEKELETSYYDFIKVNPLYLDGKHDITMGIRCEHLHISTEETKASLPVRVTRFEELGSEALIYGEIDLNDEEMTDKEANIIIKVPSIPEDVQIGKIIHVSMDMDHTYFFDKETEETIVPRIPTVNKINCKIDSGENGEKYLSFLNAKLPLPKEAKIILGEKIVQDGILSIPNDAFRLDGGDIKATCLKTEIIGDVKLLHLDIGGRVVFALSDKEVPSNTDMNIGIDFSRISVSENDEEVIAPIDQFDSFNGNFYNLKTALSQTNNNQKFLDEKARREKEAAEKYDALIAQAHEDYKRDYENTIPEEFKNADRIEDQAARNNTYSELVKTRQEKAKLDLESLKKQKAESIAKLKNAKNDTLKDLKAKHKADVKEAKAKNNELYNGLRIQEKKSYEEFVKTNKDREALRRRRDEYRMFMSTFTDQKANALEERVKGIDINFDNEVSKVKATYKRGVNGAKQAYNEKKKFYASFVDPIKSLKAHYEKKYADLEKEKKNAIVMAGNVFLFNVNNYYFFSNSAISAKLIQGLGTKVFSKNYLIEVPHNAYSISEDDGIDAKVIHIADYENVKFVKVQYEDNFKQVHFASFETDKEFEIGQQIKIVFDITKCHITETGMNIRLY
;
A
#
# COMPACT_ATOMS: atom_id res chain seq x y z
N MET A 1 -2.19 8.55 -12.13
CA MET A 1 -3.04 7.76 -11.21
C MET A 1 -2.76 6.29 -11.50
N ALA A 2 -2.58 5.49 -10.46
CA ALA A 2 -2.15 4.10 -10.53
C ALA A 2 -2.45 3.35 -9.22
N SER A 3 -2.82 2.07 -9.35
CA SER A 3 -2.78 1.10 -8.24
C SER A 3 -1.34 0.82 -7.81
N VAL A 4 -1.17 0.27 -6.61
CA VAL A 4 0.13 -0.22 -6.11
C VAL A 4 -0.08 -1.64 -5.61
N LYS A 5 0.64 -2.60 -6.18
CA LYS A 5 0.58 -4.01 -5.75
C LYS A 5 1.94 -4.44 -5.23
N LEU A 6 1.96 -4.99 -4.02
CA LEU A 6 3.10 -5.65 -3.42
C LEU A 6 2.78 -7.13 -3.43
N GLU A 7 3.60 -7.94 -4.10
CA GLU A 7 3.45 -9.39 -4.14
C GLU A 7 4.66 -10.03 -3.47
N HIS A 8 4.43 -10.67 -2.31
CA HIS A 8 5.46 -11.40 -1.56
C HIS A 8 6.73 -10.57 -1.33
N ILE A 9 6.59 -9.31 -0.94
CA ILE A 9 7.74 -8.40 -0.76
C ILE A 9 8.52 -8.76 0.50
N TYR A 10 9.83 -8.94 0.34
CA TYR A 10 10.77 -9.13 1.44
C TYR A 10 11.86 -8.05 1.47
N LYS A 11 12.30 -7.73 2.69
CA LYS A 11 13.53 -6.97 2.92
C LYS A 11 14.39 -7.66 3.96
N VAL A 12 15.57 -8.09 3.54
CA VAL A 12 16.61 -8.67 4.40
C VAL A 12 17.84 -7.75 4.36
N TYR A 13 18.27 -7.28 5.52
CA TYR A 13 19.52 -6.53 5.65
C TYR A 13 20.72 -7.45 5.81
N THR A 14 21.91 -6.90 5.57
CA THR A 14 23.18 -7.60 5.83
C THR A 14 23.21 -8.15 7.25
N GLY A 15 23.48 -9.44 7.41
CA GLY A 15 23.39 -10.16 8.69
C GLY A 15 22.12 -11.00 8.87
N GLY A 16 21.23 -11.06 7.87
CA GLY A 16 20.07 -11.97 7.87
C GLY A 16 18.83 -11.42 8.57
N VAL A 17 18.86 -10.18 9.05
CA VAL A 17 17.71 -9.55 9.71
C VAL A 17 16.62 -9.26 8.67
N LYS A 18 15.49 -9.96 8.80
CA LYS A 18 14.30 -9.78 7.96
C LYS A 18 13.46 -8.62 8.51
N ALA A 19 13.59 -7.44 7.92
CA ALA A 19 12.87 -6.24 8.33
C ALA A 19 11.43 -6.18 7.79
N VAL A 20 11.19 -6.79 6.63
CA VAL A 20 9.86 -7.00 6.05
C VAL A 20 9.80 -8.43 5.55
N SER A 21 8.73 -9.15 5.94
CA SER A 21 8.53 -10.55 5.64
C SER A 21 7.20 -10.76 4.91
N ASP A 22 7.29 -11.31 3.70
CA ASP A 22 6.15 -11.78 2.90
C ASP A 22 4.98 -10.79 2.81
N MET A 23 5.29 -9.55 2.47
CA MET A 23 4.28 -8.51 2.40
C MET A 23 3.53 -8.58 1.07
N THR A 24 2.27 -8.99 1.15
CA THR A 24 1.34 -8.96 0.01
C THR A 24 0.22 -7.96 0.29
N LEU A 25 0.11 -6.95 -0.57
CA LEU A 25 -0.88 -5.88 -0.47
C LEU A 25 -1.36 -5.49 -1.87
N ASP A 26 -2.67 -5.31 -2.02
CA ASP A 26 -3.27 -4.75 -3.23
C ASP A 26 -3.93 -3.42 -2.89
N ILE A 27 -3.36 -2.31 -3.40
CA ILE A 27 -3.82 -0.94 -3.17
C ILE A 27 -4.45 -0.43 -4.47
N LYS A 28 -5.74 -0.14 -4.42
CA LYS A 28 -6.54 0.35 -5.55
C LYS A 28 -6.18 1.80 -5.85
N ASP A 29 -6.44 2.22 -7.09
CA ASP A 29 -6.17 3.59 -7.53
C ASP A 29 -7.00 4.60 -6.70
N GLY A 30 -6.35 5.66 -6.23
CA GLY A 30 -6.99 6.72 -5.46
C GLY A 30 -7.32 6.37 -4.00
N GLU A 31 -6.86 5.22 -3.48
CA GLU A 31 -7.01 4.90 -2.04
C GLU A 31 -6.02 5.67 -1.17
N PHE A 32 -6.47 6.02 0.03
CA PHE A 32 -5.63 6.48 1.13
C PHE A 32 -5.29 5.30 2.06
N ILE A 33 -4.05 4.80 1.96
CA ILE A 33 -3.56 3.71 2.79
C ILE A 33 -2.70 4.25 3.93
N VAL A 34 -2.97 3.80 5.16
CA VAL A 34 -2.16 4.14 6.33
C VAL A 34 -1.43 2.92 6.88
N PHE A 35 -0.12 3.00 7.04
CA PHE A 35 0.70 2.00 7.71
C PHE A 35 0.86 2.41 9.18
N VAL A 36 0.53 1.49 10.10
CA VAL A 36 0.61 1.70 11.54
C VAL A 36 1.24 0.49 12.22
N GLY A 37 1.92 0.72 13.34
CA GLY A 37 2.58 -0.32 14.13
C GLY A 37 3.70 0.21 15.01
N PRO A 38 4.25 -0.61 15.92
CA PRO A 38 5.34 -0.24 16.82
C PRO A 38 6.59 0.28 16.09
N SER A 39 7.51 0.90 16.83
CA SER A 39 8.81 1.28 16.27
C SER A 39 9.57 0.04 15.78
N GLY A 40 10.26 0.17 14.65
CA GLY A 40 11.04 -0.93 14.06
C GLY A 40 10.23 -2.04 13.36
N CYS A 41 8.91 -1.91 13.20
CA CYS A 41 8.11 -2.96 12.56
C CYS A 41 8.18 -3.01 11.01
N GLY A 42 8.96 -2.12 10.36
CA GLY A 42 9.20 -2.16 8.91
C GLY A 42 8.45 -1.11 8.06
N LYS A 43 7.61 -0.25 8.64
CA LYS A 43 6.78 0.74 7.88
C LYS A 43 7.57 1.65 6.94
N SER A 44 8.54 2.40 7.48
CA SER A 44 9.35 3.32 6.67
C SER A 44 10.27 2.57 5.70
N THR A 45 10.69 1.34 6.05
CA THR A 45 11.43 0.45 5.14
C THR A 45 10.57 0.08 3.94
N THR A 46 9.32 -0.35 4.15
CA THR A 46 8.35 -0.59 3.06
C THR A 46 8.13 0.66 2.22
N LEU A 47 7.90 1.82 2.85
CA LEU A 47 7.68 3.08 2.13
C LEU A 47 8.89 3.46 1.25
N ARG A 48 10.12 3.25 1.74
CA ARG A 48 11.35 3.50 0.98
C ARG A 48 11.57 2.50 -0.15
N MET A 49 11.14 1.24 0.02
CA MET A 49 11.14 0.25 -1.07
C MET A 49 10.18 0.64 -2.19
N ILE A 50 8.97 1.09 -1.84
CA ILE A 50 8.01 1.65 -2.82
C ILE A 50 8.66 2.86 -3.50
N ALA A 51 9.35 3.70 -2.73
CA ALA A 51 10.04 4.87 -3.24
C ALA A 51 11.24 4.59 -4.17
N GLY A 52 11.76 3.36 -4.15
CA GLY A 52 13.03 2.98 -4.79
C GLY A 52 14.28 3.50 -4.07
N LEU A 53 14.12 4.06 -2.88
CA LEU A 53 15.23 4.52 -2.03
C LEU A 53 15.89 3.36 -1.27
N GLU A 54 15.23 2.21 -1.24
CA GLU A 54 15.70 0.98 -0.63
C GLU A 54 15.48 -0.17 -1.63
N GLN A 55 16.46 -1.06 -1.78
CA GLN A 55 16.32 -2.24 -2.64
C GLN A 55 15.40 -3.28 -2.01
N ILE A 56 14.53 -3.87 -2.83
CA ILE A 56 13.68 -5.02 -2.48
C ILE A 56 14.55 -6.28 -2.54
N SER A 57 14.48 -7.15 -1.53
CA SER A 57 15.27 -8.38 -1.50
C SER A 57 14.63 -9.50 -2.32
N ALA A 58 13.30 -9.61 -2.28
CA ALA A 58 12.51 -10.55 -3.09
C ALA A 58 11.06 -10.06 -3.18
N GLY A 59 10.30 -10.63 -4.11
CA GLY A 59 8.93 -10.22 -4.44
C GLY A 59 8.85 -9.16 -5.52
N GLU A 60 7.64 -8.82 -5.94
CA GLU A 60 7.37 -7.87 -7.03
C GLU A 60 6.57 -6.67 -6.54
N LEU A 61 7.04 -5.48 -6.91
CA LEU A 61 6.35 -4.23 -6.68
C LEU A 61 5.83 -3.70 -8.01
N TYR A 62 4.52 -3.58 -8.11
CA TYR A 62 3.83 -3.00 -9.26
C TYR A 62 3.35 -1.60 -8.93
N ILE A 63 3.54 -0.66 -9.86
CA ILE A 63 2.86 0.63 -9.87
C ILE A 63 2.07 0.72 -11.17
N GLY A 64 0.75 0.64 -11.07
CA GLY A 64 -0.14 0.31 -12.19
C GLY A 64 0.16 -1.11 -12.68
N ASN A 65 0.38 -1.28 -13.98
CA ASN A 65 0.64 -2.59 -14.59
C ASN A 65 2.13 -2.88 -14.81
N GLN A 66 3.02 -2.08 -14.22
CA GLN A 66 4.47 -2.17 -14.44
C GLN A 66 5.18 -2.62 -13.16
N VAL A 67 6.01 -3.66 -13.26
CA VAL A 67 6.99 -4.03 -12.22
C VAL A 67 8.08 -2.95 -12.16
N VAL A 68 8.27 -2.35 -10.98
CA VAL A 68 9.18 -1.19 -10.80
C VAL A 68 10.41 -1.49 -9.94
N ASN A 69 10.67 -2.74 -9.57
CA ASN A 69 11.78 -3.14 -8.70
C ASN A 69 13.13 -2.49 -9.08
N ASP A 70 13.49 -2.54 -10.37
CA ASP A 70 14.75 -2.00 -10.90
C ASP A 70 14.61 -0.60 -11.52
N VAL A 71 13.42 0.01 -11.44
CA VAL A 71 13.21 1.36 -11.97
C VAL A 71 13.78 2.37 -10.97
N GLU A 72 14.62 3.27 -11.47
CA GLU A 72 15.22 4.35 -10.68
C GLU A 72 14.14 5.24 -10.01
N PRO A 73 14.34 5.75 -8.78
CA PRO A 73 13.34 6.56 -8.05
C PRO A 73 12.78 7.76 -8.81
N LYS A 74 13.59 8.36 -9.69
CA LYS A 74 13.19 9.50 -10.52
C LYS A 74 12.16 9.11 -11.60
N ASP A 75 12.20 7.86 -12.06
CA ASP A 75 11.43 7.32 -13.18
C ASP A 75 10.19 6.54 -12.73
N ARG A 76 10.05 6.23 -11.43
CA ARG A 76 8.84 5.61 -10.84
C ARG A 76 7.60 6.50 -10.80
N ASP A 77 7.76 7.79 -11.10
CA ASP A 77 6.69 8.80 -11.11
C ASP A 77 5.89 8.92 -9.82
N ILE A 78 6.58 8.90 -8.69
CA ILE A 78 6.05 9.00 -7.33
C ILE A 78 6.50 10.28 -6.64
N ALA A 79 5.84 10.74 -5.59
CA ALA A 79 6.37 11.81 -4.75
C ALA A 79 6.43 11.39 -3.29
N MET A 80 7.54 11.66 -2.62
CA MET A 80 7.74 11.32 -1.21
C MET A 80 7.93 12.58 -0.37
N VAL A 81 7.21 12.64 0.75
CA VAL A 81 7.37 13.63 1.81
C VAL A 81 8.07 12.97 2.99
N PHE A 82 9.28 13.42 3.30
CA PHE A 82 10.09 12.91 4.40
C PHE A 82 9.68 13.50 5.75
N GLN A 83 9.90 12.74 6.83
CA GLN A 83 9.65 13.15 8.22
C GLN A 83 10.33 14.48 8.60
N ASN A 84 11.56 14.72 8.11
CA ASN A 84 12.31 15.95 8.34
C ASN A 84 11.99 17.08 7.34
N TYR A 85 10.94 16.92 6.52
CA TYR A 85 10.50 17.79 5.42
C TYR A 85 11.49 17.94 4.25
N ALA A 86 12.78 17.69 4.47
CA ALA A 86 13.87 17.74 3.48
C ALA A 86 13.85 19.01 2.59
N LEU A 87 13.50 20.16 3.17
CA LEU A 87 13.47 21.45 2.47
C LEU A 87 14.87 22.02 2.29
N TYR A 88 15.13 22.66 1.15
CA TYR A 88 16.38 23.38 0.91
C TYR A 88 16.39 24.68 1.72
N PRO A 89 17.23 24.82 2.76
CA PRO A 89 17.16 25.93 3.71
C PRO A 89 17.58 27.27 3.09
N GLN A 90 18.37 27.22 2.00
CA GLN A 90 18.87 28.40 1.31
C GLN A 90 17.87 28.96 0.31
N MET A 91 16.88 28.17 -0.11
CA MET A 91 15.86 28.52 -1.09
C MET A 91 14.61 29.08 -0.41
N THR A 92 13.88 29.97 -1.09
CA THR A 92 12.55 30.41 -0.65
C THR A 92 11.51 29.30 -0.78
N VAL A 93 10.30 29.50 -0.25
CA VAL A 93 9.16 28.58 -0.43
C VAL A 93 8.86 28.38 -1.92
N TYR A 94 8.78 29.46 -2.68
CA TYR A 94 8.57 29.42 -4.13
C TYR A 94 9.65 28.60 -4.82
N GLU A 95 10.92 28.82 -4.47
CA GLU A 95 12.05 28.10 -5.05
C GLU A 95 12.05 26.62 -4.70
N ASN A 96 11.74 26.28 -3.45
CA ASN A 96 11.57 24.91 -2.98
C ASN A 96 10.51 24.19 -3.80
N MET A 97 9.33 24.80 -3.95
CA MET A 97 8.20 24.26 -4.72
C MET A 97 8.51 24.15 -6.22
N ALA A 98 9.17 25.17 -6.79
CA ALA A 98 9.52 25.20 -8.21
C ALA A 98 10.68 24.27 -8.60
N PHE A 99 11.49 23.81 -7.65
CA PHE A 99 12.77 23.14 -7.91
C PHE A 99 12.66 21.93 -8.85
N GLY A 100 11.75 21.00 -8.56
CA GLY A 100 11.56 19.80 -9.38
C GLY A 100 11.10 20.12 -10.81
N LEU A 101 10.26 21.14 -10.97
CA LEU A 101 9.80 21.61 -12.28
C LEU A 101 10.92 22.30 -13.07
N LYS A 102 11.79 23.05 -12.40
CA LYS A 102 12.97 23.67 -13.02
C LYS A 102 13.94 22.61 -13.56
N LEU A 103 14.18 21.54 -12.79
CA LEU A 103 15.02 20.41 -13.21
C LEU A 103 14.46 19.68 -14.44
N ARG A 104 13.13 19.59 -14.56
CA ARG A 104 12.45 19.05 -15.74
C ARG A 104 12.38 20.03 -16.92
N HIS A 105 13.08 21.17 -16.84
CA HIS A 105 13.10 22.22 -17.86
C HIS A 105 11.70 22.77 -18.23
N ILE A 106 10.75 22.75 -17.29
CA ILE A 106 9.40 23.29 -17.49
C ILE A 106 9.49 24.83 -17.64
N PRO A 107 8.76 25.44 -18.61
CA PRO A 107 8.72 26.88 -18.79
C PRO A 107 8.33 27.64 -17.51
N SER A 108 9.01 28.76 -17.24
CA SER A 108 8.89 29.49 -15.97
C SER A 108 7.48 30.01 -15.67
N ASP A 109 6.69 30.30 -16.70
CA ASP A 109 5.28 30.70 -16.62
C ASP A 109 4.37 29.55 -16.19
N VAL A 110 4.60 28.36 -16.74
CA VAL A 110 3.92 27.13 -16.29
C VAL A 110 4.32 26.79 -14.87
N ILE A 111 5.60 26.96 -14.51
CA ILE A 111 6.07 26.82 -13.12
C ILE A 111 5.32 27.79 -12.21
N GLN A 112 5.23 29.06 -12.58
CA GLN A 112 4.53 30.06 -11.77
C GLN A 112 3.06 29.70 -11.59
N GLN A 113 2.35 29.32 -12.67
CA GLN A 113 0.95 28.90 -12.59
C GLN A 113 0.77 27.68 -11.67
N LYS A 114 1.58 26.64 -11.86
CA LYS A 114 1.52 25.43 -11.03
C LYS A 114 1.84 25.74 -9.57
N VAL A 115 2.91 26.50 -9.29
CA VAL A 115 3.31 26.88 -7.93
C VAL A 115 2.23 27.73 -7.25
N MET A 116 1.63 28.70 -7.95
CA MET A 116 0.52 29.50 -7.42
C MET A 116 -0.72 28.65 -7.14
N TRP A 117 -1.06 27.71 -8.03
CA TRP A 117 -2.15 26.77 -7.81
C TRP A 117 -1.93 25.91 -6.57
N ALA A 118 -0.74 25.29 -6.44
CA ALA A 118 -0.40 24.49 -5.27
C ALA A 118 -0.34 25.34 -3.99
N ALA A 119 0.21 26.55 -4.07
CA ALA A 119 0.26 27.48 -2.93
C ALA A 119 -1.13 27.92 -2.49
N ASN A 120 -2.08 28.10 -3.41
CA ASN A 120 -3.47 28.41 -3.07
C ASN A 120 -4.15 27.23 -2.35
N ILE A 121 -3.99 26.01 -2.86
CA ILE A 121 -4.53 24.79 -2.23
C ILE A 121 -4.01 24.63 -0.81
N LEU A 122 -2.73 24.97 -0.57
CA LEU A 122 -2.05 24.78 0.70
C LEU A 122 -2.07 26.03 1.60
N GLY A 123 -2.67 27.14 1.16
CA GLY A 123 -2.66 28.41 1.90
C GLY A 123 -1.25 28.97 2.15
N LEU A 124 -0.35 28.86 1.18
CA LEU A 124 1.03 29.33 1.22
C LEU A 124 1.29 30.61 0.41
N THR A 125 0.27 31.17 -0.23
CA THR A 125 0.39 32.30 -1.18
C THR A 125 1.17 33.49 -0.62
N GLU A 126 0.92 33.88 0.64
CA GLU A 126 1.58 35.01 1.30
C GLU A 126 3.00 34.70 1.80
N MET A 127 3.42 33.44 1.73
CA MET A 127 4.68 32.95 2.30
C MET A 127 5.70 32.54 1.24
N LEU A 128 5.36 32.68 -0.05
CA LEU A 128 6.18 32.25 -1.18
C LEU A 128 7.62 32.81 -1.17
N ASP A 129 7.80 34.04 -0.68
CA ASP A 129 9.11 34.71 -0.63
C ASP A 129 9.90 34.41 0.66
N ARG A 130 9.30 33.71 1.62
CA ARG A 130 9.97 33.36 2.89
C ARG A 130 10.92 32.19 2.68
N LYS A 131 11.93 32.07 3.54
CA LYS A 131 12.79 30.88 3.63
C LYS A 131 12.29 29.93 4.74
N PRO A 132 12.58 28.62 4.68
CA PRO A 132 12.09 27.64 5.67
C PRO A 132 12.38 27.99 7.15
N LYS A 133 13.47 28.72 7.42
CA LYS A 133 13.84 29.17 8.79
C LYS A 133 12.83 30.16 9.39
N ALA A 134 12.08 30.88 8.56
CA ALA A 134 11.10 31.89 8.98
C ALA A 134 9.66 31.36 8.99
N MET A 135 9.49 30.03 9.11
CA MET A 135 8.21 29.33 9.03
C MET A 135 8.00 28.43 10.25
N SER A 136 6.76 28.25 10.67
CA SER A 136 6.38 27.24 11.66
C SER A 136 6.57 25.81 11.13
N GLY A 137 6.56 24.81 12.01
CA GLY A 137 6.66 23.40 11.61
C GLY A 137 5.58 23.01 10.60
N GLY A 138 4.33 23.35 10.89
CA GLY A 138 3.22 23.05 10.00
C GLY A 138 3.29 23.77 8.66
N GLN A 139 3.78 25.01 8.65
CA GLN A 139 4.03 25.73 7.39
C GLN A 139 5.11 25.03 6.56
N ARG A 140 6.22 24.60 7.17
CA ARG A 140 7.27 23.81 6.46
C ARG A 140 6.71 22.52 5.89
N GLN A 141 5.86 21.81 6.63
CA GLN A 141 5.21 20.60 6.15
C GLN A 141 4.35 20.87 4.90
N ARG A 142 3.54 21.94 4.91
CA ARG A 142 2.76 22.35 3.73
C ARG A 142 3.65 22.64 2.52
N VAL A 143 4.82 23.25 2.72
CA VAL A 143 5.78 23.46 1.61
C VAL A 143 6.29 22.13 1.05
N ALA A 144 6.58 21.15 1.91
CA ALA A 144 7.00 19.82 1.48
C ALA A 144 5.88 19.09 0.71
N LEU A 145 4.63 19.19 1.18
CA LEU A 145 3.45 18.70 0.44
C LEU A 145 3.33 19.41 -0.92
N GLY A 146 3.51 20.73 -0.96
CA GLY A 146 3.48 21.51 -2.20
C GLY A 146 4.52 21.04 -3.22
N ARG A 147 5.73 20.71 -2.78
CA ARG A 147 6.76 20.10 -3.63
C ARG A 147 6.31 18.76 -4.22
N ALA A 148 5.66 17.94 -3.41
CA ALA A 148 5.20 16.62 -3.82
C ALA A 148 4.06 16.72 -4.86
N ILE A 149 3.05 17.56 -4.60
CA ILE A 149 1.89 17.75 -5.49
C ILE A 149 2.31 18.30 -6.85
N LEU A 150 3.26 19.25 -6.88
CA LEU A 150 3.73 19.84 -8.13
C LEU A 150 4.41 18.85 -9.08
N ARG A 151 4.85 17.69 -8.58
CA ARG A 151 5.37 16.61 -9.42
C ARG A 151 4.28 15.91 -10.23
N ASP A 152 3.02 16.07 -9.83
CA ASP A 152 1.84 15.37 -10.38
C ASP A 152 2.05 13.83 -10.40
N PRO A 153 2.36 13.22 -9.24
CA PRO A 153 2.80 11.83 -9.18
C PRO A 153 1.63 10.85 -9.34
N LYS A 154 1.94 9.62 -9.76
CA LYS A 154 1.00 8.49 -9.72
C LYS A 154 0.65 8.09 -8.29
N VAL A 155 1.61 8.16 -7.37
CA VAL A 155 1.48 7.76 -5.96
C VAL A 155 2.16 8.79 -5.06
N MET A 156 1.48 9.20 -3.99
CA MET A 156 2.04 10.06 -2.94
C MET A 156 2.41 9.24 -1.71
N LEU A 157 3.64 9.39 -1.25
CA LEU A 157 4.21 8.69 -0.09
C LEU A 157 4.50 9.71 1.01
N LEU A 158 4.04 9.46 2.24
CA LEU A 158 4.22 10.35 3.38
C LEU A 158 4.81 9.56 4.56
N ASP A 159 6.04 9.87 4.95
CA ASP A 159 6.75 9.20 6.06
C ASP A 159 6.63 10.05 7.34
N GLU A 160 5.71 9.69 8.22
CA GLU A 160 5.44 10.37 9.50
C GLU A 160 5.39 11.90 9.41
N PRO A 161 4.59 12.47 8.51
CA PRO A 161 4.70 13.89 8.17
C PRO A 161 4.22 14.81 9.31
N LEU A 162 3.53 14.28 10.33
CA LEU A 162 2.95 15.02 11.45
C LEU A 162 3.66 14.80 12.80
N SER A 163 4.69 13.95 12.87
CA SER A 163 5.33 13.56 14.13
C SER A 163 6.00 14.73 14.87
N ASN A 164 6.51 15.70 14.11
CA ASN A 164 7.23 16.87 14.63
C ASN A 164 6.31 18.07 14.99
N LEU A 165 4.99 17.88 15.04
CA LEU A 165 4.01 18.94 15.30
C LEU A 165 3.29 18.75 16.65
N ASP A 166 2.93 19.89 17.26
CA ASP A 166 2.06 19.91 18.44
C ASP A 166 0.64 19.41 18.13
N ALA A 167 -0.10 19.02 19.17
CA ALA A 167 -1.42 18.39 19.03
C ALA A 167 -2.44 19.26 18.27
N LYS A 168 -2.50 20.56 18.53
CA LYS A 168 -3.46 21.47 17.88
C LYS A 168 -3.16 21.59 16.38
N LEU A 169 -1.89 21.75 16.04
CA LEU A 169 -1.44 21.85 14.66
C LEU A 169 -1.58 20.52 13.92
N ARG A 170 -1.36 19.38 14.59
CA ARG A 170 -1.57 18.03 14.05
C ARG A 170 -3.02 17.83 13.60
N THR A 171 -4.00 18.15 14.45
CA THR A 171 -5.43 18.05 14.10
C THR A 171 -5.80 18.90 12.89
N SER A 172 -5.28 20.14 12.83
CA SER A 172 -5.50 21.01 11.67
C SER A 172 -4.88 20.44 10.40
N MET A 173 -3.62 19.98 10.44
CA MET A 173 -2.94 19.45 9.26
C MET A 173 -3.52 18.12 8.79
N ARG A 174 -4.00 17.28 9.70
CA ARG A 174 -4.72 16.04 9.36
C ARG A 174 -5.93 16.33 8.49
N THR A 175 -6.76 17.28 8.91
CA THR A 175 -7.91 17.76 8.13
C THR A 175 -7.50 18.27 6.74
N GLU A 176 -6.38 19.01 6.65
CA GLU A 176 -5.90 19.53 5.37
C GLU A 176 -5.35 18.43 4.45
N ILE A 177 -4.68 17.41 4.99
CA ILE A 177 -4.22 16.24 4.21
C ILE A 177 -5.42 15.45 3.68
N ALA A 178 -6.47 15.24 4.50
CA ALA A 178 -7.69 14.57 4.06
C ALA A 178 -8.39 15.34 2.92
N LYS A 179 -8.54 16.66 3.05
CA LYS A 179 -9.09 17.52 1.97
C LYS A 179 -8.22 17.47 0.71
N LEU A 180 -6.90 17.45 0.87
CA LEU A 180 -5.98 17.36 -0.24
C LEU A 180 -6.16 16.05 -1.01
N HIS A 181 -6.25 14.92 -0.31
CA HIS A 181 -6.53 13.62 -0.91
C HIS A 181 -7.85 13.64 -1.69
N GLN A 182 -8.93 14.14 -1.09
CA GLN A 182 -10.24 14.25 -1.76
C GLN A 182 -10.21 15.10 -3.04
N ARG A 183 -9.38 16.16 -3.07
CA ARG A 183 -9.23 17.04 -4.23
C ARG A 183 -8.38 16.43 -5.34
N LEU A 184 -7.32 15.70 -4.97
CA LEU A 184 -6.37 15.14 -5.94
C LEU A 184 -6.78 13.76 -6.45
N LYS A 185 -7.44 12.95 -5.60
CA LYS A 185 -7.79 11.55 -5.85
C LYS A 185 -6.60 10.68 -6.32
N THR A 186 -5.40 11.07 -5.94
CA THR A 186 -4.17 10.28 -6.17
C THR A 186 -4.04 9.26 -5.05
N THR A 187 -3.51 8.07 -5.34
CA THR A 187 -3.19 7.06 -4.33
C THR A 187 -2.22 7.60 -3.28
N PHE A 188 -2.58 7.54 -2.00
CA PHE A 188 -1.76 8.00 -0.87
C PHE A 188 -1.30 6.80 -0.04
N ILE A 189 -0.02 6.77 0.33
CA ILE A 189 0.52 5.83 1.31
C ILE A 189 1.16 6.64 2.42
N TYR A 190 0.63 6.50 3.63
CA TYR A 190 0.95 7.32 4.78
C TYR A 190 1.44 6.45 5.93
N VAL A 191 2.62 6.74 6.48
CA VAL A 191 3.18 6.02 7.61
C VAL A 191 3.02 6.84 8.88
N THR A 192 2.54 6.22 9.96
CA THR A 192 2.42 6.88 11.26
C THR A 192 2.56 5.92 12.43
N HIS A 193 2.81 6.51 13.59
CA HIS A 193 2.72 5.87 14.90
C HIS A 193 1.44 6.26 15.66
N ASP A 194 0.71 7.27 15.17
CA ASP A 194 -0.50 7.78 15.79
C ASP A 194 -1.73 7.00 15.28
N GLN A 195 -2.38 6.26 16.18
CA GLN A 195 -3.57 5.48 15.85
C GLN A 195 -4.72 6.37 15.36
N THR A 196 -4.86 7.59 15.91
CA THR A 196 -5.93 8.51 15.51
C THR A 196 -5.75 8.94 14.06
N GLU A 197 -4.50 9.12 13.61
CA GLU A 197 -4.22 9.38 12.19
C GLU A 197 -4.63 8.20 11.31
N ALA A 198 -4.28 6.98 11.70
CA ALA A 198 -4.70 5.77 10.98
C ALA A 198 -6.23 5.65 10.89
N MET A 199 -6.92 5.92 12.00
CA MET A 199 -8.38 5.76 12.09
C MET A 199 -9.18 6.82 11.33
N THR A 200 -8.60 8.00 11.08
CA THR A 200 -9.35 9.14 10.51
C THR A 200 -8.93 9.53 9.10
N LEU A 201 -7.76 9.09 8.63
CA LEU A 201 -7.26 9.40 7.28
C LEU A 201 -7.43 8.23 6.29
N GLY A 202 -7.21 6.99 6.75
CA GLY A 202 -7.10 5.85 5.86
C GLY A 202 -8.45 5.33 5.40
N ASP A 203 -8.59 5.11 4.10
CA ASP A 203 -9.64 4.25 3.55
C ASP A 203 -9.41 2.80 4.03
N ARG A 204 -8.14 2.38 4.04
CA ARG A 204 -7.66 1.14 4.66
C ARG A 204 -6.35 1.34 5.41
N VAL A 205 -6.10 0.48 6.38
CA VAL A 205 -4.99 0.57 7.32
C VAL A 205 -4.25 -0.77 7.35
N VAL A 206 -2.93 -0.72 7.20
CA VAL A 206 -2.01 -1.85 7.33
C VAL A 206 -1.43 -1.83 8.74
N VAL A 207 -1.79 -2.81 9.55
CA VAL A 207 -1.22 -2.99 10.90
C VAL A 207 -0.03 -3.94 10.82
N MET A 208 1.14 -3.50 11.29
CA MET A 208 2.39 -4.27 11.19
C MET A 208 3.02 -4.57 12.57
N LYS A 209 3.52 -5.79 12.74
CA LYS A 209 4.30 -6.25 13.92
C LYS A 209 5.52 -7.03 13.42
N LYS A 210 6.72 -6.67 13.89
CA LYS A 210 7.99 -7.38 13.59
C LYS A 210 8.21 -7.72 12.10
N GLY A 211 7.88 -6.81 11.18
CA GLY A 211 8.08 -7.01 9.75
C GLY A 211 6.94 -7.74 9.02
N THR A 212 5.93 -8.22 9.72
CA THR A 212 4.78 -8.93 9.15
C THR A 212 3.51 -8.09 9.23
N VAL A 213 2.66 -8.16 8.19
CA VAL A 213 1.32 -7.59 8.23
C VAL A 213 0.45 -8.46 9.13
N GLN A 214 -0.18 -7.85 10.14
CA GLN A 214 -1.09 -8.54 11.07
C GLN A 214 -2.52 -8.50 10.54
N GLN A 215 -2.92 -7.36 9.97
CA GLN A 215 -4.23 -7.17 9.36
C GLN A 215 -4.18 -5.98 8.39
N PHE A 216 -4.90 -6.07 7.28
CA PHE A 216 -5.05 -5.00 6.29
C PHE A 216 -6.53 -4.84 5.92
N ASP A 217 -7.19 -3.83 6.51
CA ASP A 217 -8.63 -3.62 6.34
C ASP A 217 -9.00 -2.14 6.62
N THR A 218 -10.26 -1.79 6.48
CA THR A 218 -10.81 -0.48 6.85
C THR A 218 -10.61 -0.20 8.35
N PRO A 219 -10.45 1.07 8.77
CA PRO A 219 -10.36 1.45 10.18
C PRO A 219 -11.45 0.84 11.06
N LYS A 220 -12.70 0.87 10.58
CA LYS A 220 -13.85 0.33 11.29
C LYS A 220 -13.70 -1.17 11.53
N ASN A 221 -13.34 -1.94 10.50
CA ASN A 221 -13.15 -3.38 10.63
C ASN A 221 -11.96 -3.75 11.53
N LEU A 222 -10.87 -2.97 11.54
CA LEU A 222 -9.76 -3.21 12.46
C LEU A 222 -10.16 -3.02 13.93
N TYR A 223 -11.07 -2.08 14.19
CA TYR A 223 -11.56 -1.81 15.53
C TYR A 223 -12.59 -2.84 16.00
N GLU A 224 -13.56 -3.18 15.13
CA GLU A 224 -14.68 -4.09 15.41
C GLU A 224 -14.36 -5.58 15.22
N PHE A 225 -13.42 -5.92 14.33
CA PHE A 225 -13.08 -7.31 14.00
C PHE A 225 -11.55 -7.50 13.98
N PRO A 226 -10.84 -7.27 15.11
CA PRO A 226 -9.41 -7.50 15.18
C PRO A 226 -9.09 -8.99 14.99
N ALA A 227 -8.15 -9.30 14.09
CA ALA A 227 -7.76 -10.68 13.78
C ALA A 227 -7.05 -11.38 14.96
N ASN A 228 -6.35 -10.62 15.79
CA ASN A 228 -5.60 -11.13 16.93
C ASN A 228 -5.52 -10.11 18.08
N LYS A 229 -5.07 -10.58 19.24
CA LYS A 229 -4.94 -9.80 20.47
C LYS A 229 -4.07 -8.56 20.27
N PHE A 230 -3.03 -8.66 19.44
CA PHE A 230 -2.16 -7.53 19.15
C PHE A 230 -2.91 -6.41 18.41
N VAL A 231 -3.66 -6.71 17.34
CA VAL A 231 -4.46 -5.69 16.65
C VAL A 231 -5.51 -5.11 17.60
N ALA A 232 -6.17 -5.96 18.38
CA ALA A 232 -7.18 -5.55 19.35
C ALA A 232 -6.64 -4.56 20.40
N GLY A 233 -5.45 -4.84 20.95
CA GLY A 233 -4.79 -3.98 21.94
C GLY A 233 -4.10 -2.76 21.33
N PHE A 234 -3.70 -2.84 20.06
CA PHE A 234 -2.96 -1.78 19.38
C PHE A 234 -3.86 -0.76 18.67
N ILE A 235 -5.07 -1.11 18.26
CA ILE A 235 -6.01 -0.17 17.62
C ILE A 235 -7.02 0.29 18.66
N GLY A 236 -7.00 1.55 19.06
CA GLY A 236 -7.90 2.12 20.06
C GLY A 236 -7.14 2.72 21.23
N THR A 237 -7.58 3.90 21.69
CA THR A 237 -7.00 4.59 22.85
C THR A 237 -8.14 5.06 23.76
N PRO A 238 -8.18 4.65 25.05
CA PRO A 238 -7.24 3.76 25.75
C PRO A 238 -7.19 2.33 25.17
N GLN A 239 -6.17 1.57 25.57
CA GLN A 239 -6.00 0.19 25.10
C GLN A 239 -7.16 -0.71 25.57
N MET A 240 -7.42 -1.78 24.84
CA MET A 240 -8.40 -2.80 25.24
C MET A 240 -8.00 -3.46 26.56
N ASN A 241 -8.97 -3.71 27.44
CA ASN A 241 -8.76 -4.50 28.66
C ASN A 241 -8.67 -5.97 28.30
N PHE A 242 -7.72 -6.69 28.88
CA PHE A 242 -7.53 -8.13 28.64
C PHE A 242 -7.57 -8.93 29.94
N PHE A 243 -8.33 -10.02 29.94
CA PHE A 243 -8.49 -10.93 31.07
C PHE A 243 -8.23 -12.35 30.64
N ASN A 244 -7.39 -13.08 31.38
CA ASN A 244 -7.22 -14.51 31.14
C ASN A 244 -8.35 -15.28 31.81
N GLY A 245 -8.76 -16.39 31.19
CA GLY A 245 -9.84 -17.21 31.72
C GLY A 245 -10.15 -18.42 30.85
N LYS A 246 -11.33 -19.00 31.08
CA LYS A 246 -11.87 -20.16 30.36
C LYS A 246 -13.34 -19.95 30.05
N ILE A 247 -13.81 -20.54 28.95
CA ILE A 247 -15.21 -20.50 28.55
C ILE A 247 -15.80 -21.91 28.50
N LYS A 248 -17.05 -22.05 28.94
CA LYS A 248 -17.75 -23.34 28.97
C LYS A 248 -19.18 -23.17 28.48
N ARG A 249 -19.58 -23.96 27.48
CA ARG A 249 -20.98 -23.99 27.04
C ARG A 249 -21.84 -24.75 28.06
N ASN A 250 -22.99 -24.17 28.38
CA ASN A 250 -24.04 -24.76 29.21
C ASN A 250 -25.40 -24.55 28.52
N GLY A 251 -25.78 -25.46 27.62
CA GLY A 251 -26.99 -25.34 26.81
C GLY A 251 -26.93 -24.19 25.81
N GLU A 252 -27.88 -23.25 25.92
CA GLU A 252 -27.96 -22.01 25.12
C GLU A 252 -27.10 -20.87 25.69
N LYS A 253 -26.35 -21.13 26.76
CA LYS A 253 -25.53 -20.14 27.46
C LYS A 253 -24.06 -20.53 27.42
N VAL A 254 -23.19 -19.53 27.57
CA VAL A 254 -21.75 -19.68 27.75
C VAL A 254 -21.38 -19.04 29.08
N ILE A 255 -20.69 -19.81 29.92
CA ILE A 255 -20.13 -19.37 31.20
C ILE A 255 -18.68 -18.99 30.94
N ILE A 256 -18.27 -17.80 31.39
CA ILE A 256 -16.91 -17.28 31.27
C ILE A 256 -16.36 -17.13 32.68
N LYS A 257 -15.27 -17.84 32.96
CA LYS A 257 -14.56 -17.80 34.24
C LYS A 257 -13.22 -17.11 34.04
N LEU A 258 -12.98 -16.01 34.74
CA LEU A 258 -11.72 -15.26 34.68
C LEU A 258 -10.77 -15.73 35.79
N ASP A 259 -9.47 -15.78 35.52
CA ASP A 259 -8.47 -16.31 36.46
C ASP A 259 -8.39 -15.49 37.76
N LYS A 260 -8.61 -14.17 37.65
CA LYS A 260 -8.46 -13.19 38.73
C LYS A 260 -9.80 -12.72 39.30
N SER A 261 -10.89 -13.41 39.02
CA SER A 261 -12.20 -13.08 39.59
C SER A 261 -12.92 -14.36 40.02
N GLU A 262 -13.50 -14.34 41.22
CA GLU A 262 -14.32 -15.45 41.70
C GLU A 262 -15.68 -15.51 41.01
N LYS A 263 -16.10 -14.40 40.39
CA LYS A 263 -17.38 -14.30 39.72
C LYS A 263 -17.32 -14.82 38.29
N GLU A 264 -18.29 -15.67 37.95
CA GLU A 264 -18.50 -16.15 36.59
C GLU A 264 -19.45 -15.21 35.83
N LEU A 265 -19.15 -14.95 34.56
CA LEU A 265 -19.99 -14.19 33.65
C LEU A 265 -20.82 -15.14 32.79
N GLU A 266 -22.03 -14.74 32.42
CA GLU A 266 -22.95 -15.54 31.59
C GLU A 266 -23.37 -14.74 30.35
N THR A 267 -23.28 -15.36 29.17
CA THR A 267 -23.77 -14.79 27.90
C THR A 267 -24.42 -15.85 27.00
N SER A 268 -24.97 -15.43 25.87
CA SER A 268 -25.64 -16.25 24.87
C SER A 268 -24.65 -17.12 24.09
N TYR A 269 -25.01 -18.37 23.78
CA TYR A 269 -24.25 -19.21 22.86
C TYR A 269 -24.26 -18.68 21.41
N TYR A 270 -25.27 -17.89 21.03
CA TYR A 270 -25.37 -17.34 19.68
C TYR A 270 -24.16 -16.46 19.31
N ASP A 271 -23.56 -15.76 20.29
CA ASP A 271 -22.36 -14.94 20.08
C ASP A 271 -21.10 -15.78 19.83
N PHE A 272 -21.15 -17.06 20.24
CA PHE A 272 -20.05 -18.03 20.15
C PHE A 272 -20.27 -19.06 19.02
N ILE A 273 -21.24 -18.83 18.14
CA ILE A 273 -21.59 -19.80 17.09
C ILE A 273 -20.44 -20.07 16.10
N LYS A 274 -19.55 -19.08 15.92
CA LYS A 274 -18.34 -19.16 15.10
C LYS A 274 -17.12 -19.73 15.83
N VAL A 275 -17.23 -19.95 17.15
CA VAL A 275 -16.12 -20.44 17.98
C VAL A 275 -15.95 -21.94 17.80
N ASN A 276 -14.70 -22.36 17.69
CA ASN A 276 -14.37 -23.78 17.69
C ASN A 276 -14.83 -24.43 19.01
N PRO A 277 -15.69 -25.47 18.96
CA PRO A 277 -16.24 -26.12 20.15
C PRO A 277 -15.22 -26.59 21.19
N LEU A 278 -13.97 -26.85 20.77
CA LEU A 278 -12.89 -27.23 21.68
C LEU A 278 -12.68 -26.17 22.77
N TYR A 279 -12.79 -24.87 22.44
CA TYR A 279 -12.65 -23.81 23.44
C TYR A 279 -13.82 -23.74 24.43
N LEU A 280 -14.98 -24.33 24.09
CA LEU A 280 -16.22 -24.26 24.88
C LEU A 280 -16.34 -25.36 25.94
N ASP A 281 -15.26 -26.08 26.24
CA ASP A 281 -15.23 -27.22 27.18
C ASP A 281 -14.88 -26.83 28.62
N GLY A 282 -14.43 -25.59 28.85
CA GLY A 282 -13.95 -25.09 30.14
C GLY A 282 -12.53 -25.55 30.51
N LYS A 283 -11.77 -26.14 29.58
CA LYS A 283 -10.40 -26.62 29.81
C LYS A 283 -9.37 -25.71 29.16
N HIS A 284 -9.64 -25.22 27.95
CA HIS A 284 -8.72 -24.40 27.17
C HIS A 284 -8.59 -22.99 27.76
N ASP A 285 -7.36 -22.50 27.84
CA ASP A 285 -7.07 -21.16 28.31
C ASP A 285 -7.30 -20.14 27.19
N ILE A 286 -8.02 -19.07 27.49
CA ILE A 286 -8.31 -17.98 26.56
C ILE A 286 -7.95 -16.63 27.18
N THR A 287 -7.80 -15.61 26.34
CA THR A 287 -7.79 -14.20 26.75
C THR A 287 -9.08 -13.55 26.24
N MET A 288 -9.90 -13.07 27.16
CA MET A 288 -11.04 -12.20 26.87
C MET A 288 -10.57 -10.75 26.75
N GLY A 289 -11.10 -10.02 25.77
CA GLY A 289 -10.86 -8.59 25.56
C GLY A 289 -12.16 -7.80 25.60
N ILE A 290 -12.13 -6.60 26.17
CA ILE A 290 -13.25 -5.64 26.11
C ILE A 290 -12.72 -4.20 26.11
N ARG A 291 -13.31 -3.34 25.27
CA ARG A 291 -12.91 -1.93 25.19
C ARG A 291 -13.33 -1.17 26.45
N CYS A 292 -12.60 -0.10 26.76
CA CYS A 292 -12.86 0.70 27.96
C CYS A 292 -14.24 1.37 27.94
N GLU A 293 -14.75 1.71 26.76
CA GLU A 293 -16.05 2.33 26.49
C GLU A 293 -17.23 1.35 26.54
N HIS A 294 -16.98 0.04 26.52
CA HIS A 294 -17.99 -1.02 26.63
C HIS A 294 -18.12 -1.57 28.07
N LEU A 295 -17.50 -0.87 29.02
CA LEU A 295 -17.63 -1.12 30.45
C LEU A 295 -18.50 -0.02 31.07
N HIS A 296 -19.51 -0.43 31.83
CA HIS A 296 -20.45 0.49 32.46
C HIS A 296 -20.48 0.27 33.97
N ILE A 297 -20.54 1.36 34.73
CA ILE A 297 -20.72 1.27 36.17
C ILE A 297 -22.19 0.92 36.43
N SER A 298 -22.42 -0.14 37.19
CA SER A 298 -23.74 -0.61 37.56
C SER A 298 -23.96 -0.40 39.06
N THR A 299 -25.18 0.01 39.42
CA THR A 299 -25.61 0.12 40.83
C THR A 299 -25.87 -1.26 41.45
N GLU A 300 -26.17 -2.26 40.61
CA GLU A 300 -26.50 -3.61 41.05
C GLU A 300 -25.60 -4.65 40.38
N GLU A 301 -25.47 -5.79 41.06
CA GLU A 301 -24.77 -6.93 40.54
C GLU A 301 -25.61 -7.63 39.45
N THR A 302 -25.04 -7.81 38.25
CA THR A 302 -25.69 -8.49 37.13
C THR A 302 -24.89 -9.73 36.72
N LYS A 303 -25.47 -10.58 35.88
CA LYS A 303 -24.79 -11.78 35.35
C LYS A 303 -23.59 -11.47 34.45
N ALA A 304 -23.50 -10.24 33.95
CA ALA A 304 -22.41 -9.76 33.12
C ALA A 304 -21.60 -8.65 33.82
N SER A 305 -21.63 -8.58 35.17
CA SER A 305 -20.84 -7.59 35.91
C SER A 305 -19.74 -8.21 36.75
N LEU A 306 -18.62 -7.50 36.92
CA LEU A 306 -17.56 -7.86 37.85
C LEU A 306 -17.48 -6.85 39.00
N PRO A 307 -17.14 -7.30 40.22
CA PRO A 307 -16.75 -6.37 41.27
C PRO A 307 -15.32 -5.88 40.99
N VAL A 308 -15.11 -4.56 41.12
CA VAL A 308 -13.85 -3.88 40.80
C VAL A 308 -13.48 -2.95 41.94
N ARG A 309 -12.29 -3.10 42.51
CA ARG A 309 -11.73 -2.16 43.49
C ARG A 309 -11.09 -1.00 42.74
N VAL A 310 -11.56 0.22 42.99
CA VAL A 310 -11.03 1.44 42.35
C VAL A 310 -9.64 1.77 42.91
N THR A 311 -8.66 1.97 42.04
CA THR A 311 -7.28 2.30 42.44
C THR A 311 -6.90 3.74 42.14
N ARG A 312 -7.31 4.27 40.97
CA ARG A 312 -6.96 5.63 40.53
C ARG A 312 -7.99 6.20 39.57
N PHE A 313 -8.02 7.53 39.47
CA PHE A 313 -8.71 8.25 38.41
C PHE A 313 -7.76 9.05 37.53
N GLU A 314 -8.15 9.27 36.28
CA GLU A 314 -7.50 10.20 35.36
C GLU A 314 -8.56 11.04 34.65
N GLU A 315 -8.60 12.34 34.95
CA GLU A 315 -9.51 13.28 34.32
C GLU A 315 -8.89 13.86 33.05
N LEU A 316 -9.56 13.65 31.91
CA LEU A 316 -9.12 14.10 30.58
C LEU A 316 -9.92 15.30 30.08
N GLY A 317 -10.77 15.88 30.93
CA GLY A 317 -11.62 17.03 30.62
C GLY A 317 -13.04 16.61 30.25
N SER A 318 -13.25 16.15 29.01
CA SER A 318 -14.58 15.72 28.53
C SER A 318 -14.94 14.28 28.90
N GLU A 319 -13.97 13.55 29.44
CA GLU A 319 -14.06 12.13 29.81
C GLU A 319 -13.14 11.91 31.02
N ALA A 320 -13.37 10.84 31.77
CA ALA A 320 -12.50 10.36 32.83
C ALA A 320 -12.24 8.86 32.66
N LEU A 321 -11.04 8.43 33.04
CA LEU A 321 -10.67 7.03 33.11
C LEU A 321 -10.62 6.60 34.58
N ILE A 322 -11.29 5.49 34.88
CA ILE A 322 -11.25 4.84 36.18
C ILE A 322 -10.39 3.60 36.05
N TYR A 323 -9.34 3.54 36.85
CA TYR A 323 -8.45 2.40 36.95
C TYR A 323 -8.86 1.57 38.17
N GLY A 324 -8.84 0.25 38.02
CA GLY A 324 -9.19 -0.66 39.10
C GLY A 324 -8.56 -2.04 39.00
N GLU A 325 -8.92 -2.87 39.98
CA GLU A 325 -8.49 -4.25 40.12
C GLU A 325 -9.70 -5.19 40.26
N ILE A 326 -9.72 -6.26 39.46
CA ILE A 326 -10.71 -7.34 39.56
C ILE A 326 -10.35 -8.41 40.61
N ASP A 327 -9.08 -8.45 41.03
CA ASP A 327 -8.59 -9.42 42.02
C ASP A 327 -8.77 -8.83 43.42
N LEU A 328 -9.79 -9.31 44.13
CA LEU A 328 -10.14 -8.78 45.45
C LEU A 328 -9.43 -9.51 46.60
N ASN A 329 -8.73 -10.61 46.30
CA ASN A 329 -8.10 -11.47 47.31
C ASN A 329 -6.74 -10.93 47.79
N ASP A 330 -6.18 -9.93 47.09
CA ASP A 330 -4.99 -9.21 47.52
C ASP A 330 -5.39 -7.99 48.36
N GLU A 331 -5.05 -8.00 49.65
CA GLU A 331 -5.37 -6.90 50.59
C GLU A 331 -4.30 -5.78 50.58
N GLU A 332 -3.12 -6.04 50.02
CA GLU A 332 -2.07 -5.01 49.91
C GLU A 332 -2.28 -4.18 48.64
N MET A 333 -2.61 -2.88 48.79
CA MET A 333 -2.53 -1.87 47.73
C MET A 333 -1.06 -1.65 47.33
N THR A 334 -0.45 -2.67 46.74
CA THR A 334 0.87 -2.58 46.11
C THR A 334 0.76 -1.78 44.81
N ASP A 335 1.85 -1.18 44.35
CA ASP A 335 2.01 -0.47 43.05
C ASP A 335 1.83 -1.42 41.83
N LYS A 336 0.87 -2.35 41.88
CA LYS A 336 0.53 -3.26 40.79
C LYS A 336 -0.18 -2.48 39.69
N GLU A 337 0.15 -2.81 38.45
CA GLU A 337 -0.53 -2.26 37.28
C GLU A 337 -2.03 -2.61 37.36
N ALA A 338 -2.89 -1.58 37.35
CA ALA A 338 -4.33 -1.73 37.27
C ALA A 338 -4.71 -2.66 36.11
N ASN A 339 -5.57 -3.65 36.36
CA ASN A 339 -5.90 -4.69 35.38
C ASN A 339 -7.23 -4.44 34.65
N ILE A 340 -7.93 -3.34 34.98
CA ILE A 340 -9.09 -2.85 34.26
C ILE A 340 -9.11 -1.31 34.21
N ILE A 341 -9.46 -0.79 33.04
CA ILE A 341 -9.63 0.63 32.73
C ILE A 341 -11.05 0.83 32.20
N ILE A 342 -11.80 1.74 32.83
CA ILE A 342 -13.18 2.03 32.49
C ILE A 342 -13.26 3.48 32.03
N LYS A 343 -13.87 3.71 30.87
CA LYS A 343 -14.02 5.04 30.30
C LYS A 343 -15.41 5.59 30.59
N VAL A 344 -15.49 6.72 31.28
CA VAL A 344 -16.76 7.38 31.65
C VAL A 344 -16.78 8.85 31.23
N PRO A 345 -17.96 9.46 31.01
CA PRO A 345 -18.06 10.90 30.74
C PRO A 345 -17.56 11.77 31.90
N SER A 346 -17.80 11.34 33.14
CA SER A 346 -17.35 11.99 34.37
C SER A 346 -17.31 10.96 35.51
N ILE A 347 -16.50 11.19 36.54
CA ILE A 347 -16.45 10.34 37.73
C ILE A 347 -17.76 10.50 38.52
N PRO A 348 -18.54 9.43 38.76
CA PRO A 348 -19.75 9.53 39.58
C PRO A 348 -19.43 9.87 41.05
N GLU A 349 -20.30 10.61 41.73
CA GLU A 349 -20.07 11.09 43.10
C GLU A 349 -19.90 9.96 44.12
N ASP A 350 -20.50 8.80 43.88
CA ASP A 350 -20.47 7.63 44.74
C ASP A 350 -19.25 6.72 44.51
N VAL A 351 -18.37 7.06 43.57
CA VAL A 351 -17.16 6.29 43.22
C VAL A 351 -15.93 6.93 43.85
N GLN A 352 -15.20 6.17 44.68
CA GLN A 352 -14.04 6.65 45.44
C GLN A 352 -12.89 5.64 45.37
N ILE A 353 -11.65 6.12 45.50
CA ILE A 353 -10.47 5.25 45.58
C ILE A 353 -10.59 4.30 46.78
N GLY A 354 -10.26 3.03 46.55
CA GLY A 354 -10.38 1.94 47.53
C GLY A 354 -11.78 1.31 47.60
N LYS A 355 -12.82 1.94 47.06
CA LYS A 355 -14.19 1.40 47.06
C LYS A 355 -14.33 0.30 46.01
N ILE A 356 -15.11 -0.73 46.32
CA ILE A 356 -15.54 -1.75 45.35
C ILE A 356 -16.81 -1.25 44.66
N ILE A 357 -16.79 -1.25 43.33
CA ILE A 357 -17.91 -0.92 42.45
C ILE A 357 -18.25 -2.13 41.57
N HIS A 358 -19.49 -2.20 41.07
CA HIS A 358 -19.85 -3.21 40.07
C HIS A 358 -19.73 -2.62 38.68
N VAL A 359 -19.07 -3.34 37.79
CA VAL A 359 -18.84 -2.92 36.40
C VAL A 359 -19.48 -3.95 35.49
N SER A 360 -20.57 -3.59 34.81
CA SER A 360 -21.19 -4.40 33.77
C SER A 360 -20.40 -4.33 32.47
N MET A 361 -20.34 -5.47 31.80
CA MET A 361 -19.69 -5.67 30.52
C MET A 361 -20.74 -5.80 29.43
N ASP A 362 -20.58 -5.04 28.35
CA ASP A 362 -21.37 -5.24 27.14
C ASP A 362 -20.85 -6.47 26.39
N MET A 363 -21.55 -7.60 26.57
CA MET A 363 -21.13 -8.90 26.04
C MET A 363 -21.11 -8.96 24.51
N ASP A 364 -21.91 -8.14 23.83
CA ASP A 364 -21.94 -8.06 22.35
C ASP A 364 -20.64 -7.46 21.80
N HIS A 365 -19.88 -6.74 22.64
CA HIS A 365 -18.61 -6.10 22.29
C HIS A 365 -17.41 -6.73 23.01
N THR A 366 -17.50 -8.05 23.26
CA THR A 366 -16.41 -8.84 23.82
C THR A 366 -15.66 -9.60 22.74
N TYR A 367 -14.36 -9.75 22.98
CA TYR A 367 -13.42 -10.39 22.06
C TYR A 367 -12.75 -11.55 22.77
N PHE A 368 -12.43 -12.61 22.04
CA PHE A 368 -11.78 -13.78 22.63
C PHE A 368 -10.62 -14.22 21.76
N PHE A 369 -9.50 -14.48 22.40
CA PHE A 369 -8.25 -14.86 21.77
C PHE A 369 -7.71 -16.12 22.43
N ASP A 370 -7.03 -16.94 21.65
CA ASP A 370 -6.27 -18.06 22.19
C ASP A 370 -5.06 -17.52 22.95
N LYS A 371 -4.73 -18.12 24.10
CA LYS A 371 -3.71 -17.58 25.01
C LYS A 371 -2.29 -17.72 24.48
N GLU A 372 -2.02 -18.74 23.66
CA GLU A 372 -0.66 -19.03 23.16
C GLU A 372 -0.42 -18.39 21.80
N THR A 373 -1.35 -18.59 20.86
CA THR A 373 -1.26 -18.08 19.49
C THR A 373 -1.64 -16.61 19.37
N GLU A 374 -2.37 -16.06 20.35
CA GLU A 374 -2.95 -14.71 20.34
C GLU A 374 -4.00 -14.46 19.24
N GLU A 375 -4.32 -15.46 18.41
CA GLU A 375 -5.30 -15.36 17.33
C GLU A 375 -6.74 -15.32 17.88
N THR A 376 -7.65 -14.67 17.15
CA THR A 376 -9.07 -14.65 17.53
C THR A 376 -9.67 -16.06 17.48
N ILE A 377 -10.40 -16.46 18.53
CA ILE A 377 -11.19 -17.69 18.53
C ILE A 377 -12.61 -17.46 18.00
N VAL A 378 -13.00 -16.20 17.78
CA VAL A 378 -14.27 -15.78 17.16
C VAL A 378 -13.98 -15.15 15.79
N PRO A 379 -13.52 -15.93 14.80
CA PRO A 379 -13.14 -15.37 13.50
C PRO A 379 -14.36 -14.81 12.77
N ARG A 380 -14.17 -13.70 12.05
CA ARG A 380 -15.22 -13.11 11.20
C ARG A 380 -15.68 -14.09 10.13
N ILE A 381 -14.72 -14.78 9.51
CA ILE A 381 -14.92 -15.89 8.57
C ILE A 381 -14.23 -17.13 9.17
N PRO A 382 -14.98 -18.12 9.67
CA PRO A 382 -14.41 -19.37 10.15
C PRO A 382 -13.73 -20.12 9.01
N THR A 383 -12.49 -20.57 9.20
CA THR A 383 -11.73 -21.32 8.17
C THR A 383 -12.15 -22.78 8.10
N VAL A 384 -12.52 -23.37 9.24
CA VAL A 384 -12.85 -24.79 9.39
C VAL A 384 -14.06 -24.96 10.31
N ASN A 385 -14.93 -25.89 9.96
CA ASN A 385 -16.07 -26.33 10.76
C ASN A 385 -15.70 -27.63 11.49
N LYS A 386 -15.69 -27.61 12.83
CA LYS A 386 -15.44 -28.81 13.64
C LYS A 386 -16.74 -29.39 14.21
N ILE A 387 -17.06 -30.63 13.85
CA ILE A 387 -18.34 -31.28 14.12
C ILE A 387 -18.10 -32.67 14.71
N ASN A 388 -18.89 -33.08 15.71
CA ASN A 388 -18.83 -34.45 16.21
C ASN A 388 -19.34 -35.41 15.14
N CYS A 389 -18.62 -36.51 14.93
CA CYS A 389 -18.95 -37.50 13.92
C CYS A 389 -18.73 -38.93 14.44
N LYS A 390 -19.33 -39.87 13.72
CA LYS A 390 -19.15 -41.31 13.89
C LYS A 390 -18.83 -41.94 12.55
N ILE A 391 -18.01 -42.98 12.57
CA ILE A 391 -17.80 -43.83 11.42
C ILE A 391 -18.13 -45.25 11.81
N ASP A 392 -19.26 -45.76 11.30
CA ASP A 392 -19.78 -47.09 11.59
C ASP A 392 -19.92 -47.91 10.29
N SER A 393 -19.93 -49.24 10.44
CA SER A 393 -20.21 -50.18 9.35
C SER A 393 -21.72 -50.42 9.22
N GLY A 394 -22.25 -50.30 8.00
CA GLY A 394 -23.62 -50.66 7.65
C GLY A 394 -23.81 -52.16 7.40
N GLU A 395 -25.04 -52.58 7.15
CA GLU A 395 -25.45 -53.99 7.02
C GLU A 395 -24.72 -54.76 5.91
N ASN A 396 -24.22 -54.05 4.88
CA ASN A 396 -23.47 -54.63 3.75
C ASN A 396 -21.94 -54.55 3.91
N GLY A 397 -21.43 -54.15 5.08
CA GLY A 397 -20.00 -53.91 5.31
C GLY A 397 -19.48 -52.56 4.77
N GLU A 398 -20.35 -51.73 4.19
CA GLU A 398 -20.01 -50.37 3.80
C GLU A 398 -19.88 -49.45 5.01
N LYS A 399 -18.80 -48.65 5.07
CA LYS A 399 -18.62 -47.66 6.13
C LYS A 399 -19.28 -46.34 5.79
N TYR A 400 -19.91 -45.73 6.78
CA TYR A 400 -20.62 -44.46 6.66
C TYR A 400 -20.07 -43.45 7.64
N LEU A 401 -19.77 -42.24 7.15
CA LEU A 401 -19.54 -41.07 7.99
C LEU A 401 -20.90 -40.47 8.38
N SER A 402 -21.21 -40.51 9.67
CA SER A 402 -22.44 -39.96 10.23
C SER A 402 -22.11 -38.74 11.09
N PHE A 403 -22.75 -37.62 10.82
CA PHE A 403 -22.62 -36.39 11.62
C PHE A 403 -23.91 -35.59 11.53
N LEU A 404 -24.32 -34.98 12.63
CA LEU A 404 -25.59 -34.24 12.70
C LEU A 404 -26.75 -35.12 12.21
N ASN A 405 -27.49 -34.69 11.18
CA ASN A 405 -28.54 -35.46 10.51
C ASN A 405 -28.09 -36.09 9.17
N ALA A 406 -26.80 -36.00 8.83
CA ALA A 406 -26.23 -36.51 7.59
C ALA A 406 -25.58 -37.89 7.80
N LYS A 407 -25.73 -38.76 6.80
CA LYS A 407 -25.08 -40.06 6.73
C LYS A 407 -24.58 -40.27 5.31
N LEU A 408 -23.26 -40.26 5.13
CA LEU A 408 -22.60 -40.31 3.83
C LEU A 408 -21.79 -41.60 3.71
N PRO A 409 -21.86 -42.31 2.57
CA PRO A 409 -20.93 -43.41 2.31
C PRO A 409 -19.50 -42.86 2.28
N LEU A 410 -18.57 -43.57 2.91
CA LEU A 410 -17.16 -43.21 2.78
C LEU A 410 -16.66 -43.54 1.37
N PRO A 411 -15.85 -42.66 0.74
CA PRO A 411 -15.19 -43.00 -0.51
C PRO A 411 -14.24 -44.18 -0.32
N LYS A 412 -13.86 -44.82 -1.44
CA LYS A 412 -12.98 -46.00 -1.42
C LYS A 412 -11.69 -45.74 -0.65
N GLU A 413 -11.07 -44.57 -0.86
CA GLU A 413 -9.81 -44.25 -0.19
C GLU A 413 -9.95 -44.14 1.33
N ALA A 414 -10.96 -43.40 1.81
CA ALA A 414 -11.20 -43.27 3.24
C ALA A 414 -11.47 -44.64 3.89
N LYS A 415 -12.12 -45.57 3.18
CA LYS A 415 -12.32 -46.96 3.66
C LYS A 415 -10.99 -47.70 3.81
N ILE A 416 -10.05 -47.53 2.86
CA ILE A 416 -8.71 -48.14 2.91
C ILE A 416 -7.91 -47.58 4.10
N ILE A 417 -7.86 -46.26 4.25
CA ILE A 417 -7.15 -45.57 5.34
C ILE A 417 -7.66 -46.04 6.70
N LEU A 418 -8.99 -46.15 6.84
CA LEU A 418 -9.61 -46.52 8.11
C LEU A 418 -9.49 -48.02 8.44
N GLY A 419 -9.22 -48.89 7.46
CA GLY A 419 -9.10 -50.34 7.66
C GLY A 419 -10.35 -50.97 8.30
N GLU A 420 -10.22 -51.60 9.48
CA GLU A 420 -11.35 -52.11 10.29
C GLU A 420 -11.79 -51.13 11.40
N LYS A 421 -11.06 -50.02 11.61
CA LYS A 421 -11.35 -49.06 12.68
C LYS A 421 -12.74 -48.45 12.52
N ILE A 422 -13.42 -48.27 13.64
CA ILE A 422 -14.70 -47.58 13.80
C ILE A 422 -14.40 -46.36 14.67
N VAL A 423 -15.11 -45.26 14.43
CA VAL A 423 -14.95 -44.01 15.19
C VAL A 423 -16.26 -43.74 15.90
N GLN A 424 -16.26 -43.73 17.23
CA GLN A 424 -17.48 -43.51 18.01
C GLN A 424 -17.62 -42.06 18.48
N ASP A 425 -16.50 -41.40 18.80
CA ASP A 425 -16.46 -40.04 19.33
C ASP A 425 -15.42 -39.20 18.57
N GLY A 426 -15.60 -39.10 17.25
CA GLY A 426 -14.67 -38.41 16.36
C GLY A 426 -15.00 -36.93 16.18
N ILE A 427 -14.00 -36.14 15.79
CA ILE A 427 -14.15 -34.76 15.35
C ILE A 427 -13.88 -34.68 13.85
N LEU A 428 -14.92 -34.37 13.09
CA LEU A 428 -14.87 -34.06 11.66
C LEU A 428 -14.53 -32.57 11.48
N SER A 429 -13.44 -32.28 10.77
CA SER A 429 -13.01 -30.93 10.39
C SER A 429 -13.26 -30.72 8.90
N ILE A 430 -14.13 -29.77 8.55
CA ILE A 430 -14.50 -29.44 7.17
C ILE A 430 -14.10 -27.99 6.88
N PRO A 431 -13.12 -27.74 5.99
CA PRO A 431 -12.85 -26.38 5.50
C PRO A 431 -14.11 -25.74 4.94
N ASN A 432 -14.28 -24.43 5.15
CA ASN A 432 -15.48 -23.71 4.71
C ASN A 432 -15.67 -23.73 3.18
N ASP A 433 -14.61 -23.93 2.42
CA ASP A 433 -14.58 -24.04 0.96
C ASP A 433 -14.55 -25.49 0.46
N ALA A 434 -14.60 -26.47 1.36
CA ALA A 434 -14.74 -27.90 1.02
C ALA A 434 -16.22 -28.32 0.87
N PHE A 435 -17.16 -27.43 1.16
CA PHE A 435 -18.58 -27.65 0.87
C PHE A 435 -18.86 -27.44 -0.61
N ARG A 436 -19.57 -28.39 -1.22
CA ARG A 436 -20.04 -28.31 -2.60
C ARG A 436 -21.52 -27.95 -2.60
N LEU A 437 -21.86 -26.84 -3.24
CA LEU A 437 -23.21 -26.27 -3.21
C LEU A 437 -24.08 -26.74 -4.39
N ASP A 438 -23.53 -27.52 -5.31
CA ASP A 438 -24.11 -27.96 -6.58
C ASP A 438 -24.68 -29.40 -6.55
N GLY A 439 -25.00 -29.91 -5.36
CA GLY A 439 -25.60 -31.24 -5.16
C GLY A 439 -24.93 -31.99 -4.00
N GLY A 440 -25.43 -33.20 -3.71
CA GLY A 440 -24.94 -34.06 -2.62
C GLY A 440 -26.07 -34.63 -1.78
N ASP A 441 -25.71 -35.34 -0.71
CA ASP A 441 -26.66 -36.05 0.16
C ASP A 441 -26.87 -35.38 1.53
N ILE A 442 -26.24 -34.23 1.76
CA ILE A 442 -26.40 -33.46 3.00
C ILE A 442 -27.53 -32.45 2.79
N LYS A 443 -28.63 -32.63 3.51
CA LYS A 443 -29.72 -31.64 3.54
C LYS A 443 -29.33 -30.48 4.43
N ALA A 444 -29.34 -29.28 3.87
CA ALA A 444 -29.03 -28.05 4.58
C ALA A 444 -30.03 -26.94 4.25
N THR A 445 -30.29 -26.06 5.21
CA THR A 445 -31.08 -24.84 4.98
C THR A 445 -30.17 -23.64 5.15
N CYS A 446 -30.08 -22.79 4.13
CA CYS A 446 -29.36 -21.52 4.25
C CYS A 446 -30.16 -20.57 5.13
N LEU A 447 -29.71 -20.34 6.36
CA LEU A 447 -30.37 -19.40 7.29
C LEU A 447 -30.09 -17.95 6.89
N LYS A 448 -28.85 -17.67 6.49
CA LYS A 448 -28.37 -16.33 6.18
C LYS A 448 -27.16 -16.40 5.26
N THR A 449 -27.06 -15.44 4.34
CA THR A 449 -25.82 -15.12 3.64
C THR A 449 -25.23 -13.84 4.24
N GLU A 450 -24.02 -13.94 4.79
CA GLU A 450 -23.25 -12.81 5.30
C GLU A 450 -22.25 -12.35 4.22
N ILE A 451 -22.38 -11.11 3.76
CA ILE A 451 -21.50 -10.53 2.73
C ILE A 451 -20.36 -9.79 3.45
N ILE A 452 -19.12 -10.26 3.27
CA ILE A 452 -17.91 -9.74 3.91
C ILE A 452 -16.92 -9.36 2.81
N GLY A 453 -16.95 -8.10 2.39
CA GLY A 453 -16.20 -7.67 1.21
C GLY A 453 -16.69 -8.40 -0.03
N ASP A 454 -15.79 -9.10 -0.72
CA ASP A 454 -16.12 -9.93 -1.90
C ASP A 454 -16.50 -11.37 -1.52
N VAL A 455 -16.37 -11.75 -0.25
CA VAL A 455 -16.67 -13.09 0.26
C VAL A 455 -18.13 -13.20 0.66
N LYS A 456 -18.81 -14.28 0.25
CA LYS A 456 -20.16 -14.61 0.70
C LYS A 456 -20.08 -15.84 1.60
N LEU A 457 -20.36 -15.65 2.89
CA LEU A 457 -20.35 -16.69 3.91
C LEU A 457 -21.79 -17.16 4.17
N LEU A 458 -22.10 -18.39 3.80
CA LEU A 458 -23.38 -19.01 4.05
C LEU A 458 -23.40 -19.57 5.48
N HIS A 459 -24.46 -19.25 6.22
CA HIS A 459 -24.81 -19.87 7.51
C HIS A 459 -25.81 -20.98 7.21
N LEU A 460 -25.34 -22.23 7.20
CA LEU A 460 -26.12 -23.40 6.82
C LEU A 460 -26.54 -24.16 8.07
N ASP A 461 -27.84 -24.38 8.26
CA ASP A 461 -28.34 -25.31 9.27
C ASP A 461 -28.30 -26.74 8.74
N ILE A 462 -27.58 -27.60 9.46
CA ILE A 462 -27.52 -29.04 9.22
C ILE A 462 -27.94 -29.73 10.51
N GLY A 463 -29.16 -30.27 10.55
CA GLY A 463 -29.64 -31.05 11.69
C GLY A 463 -29.71 -30.27 13.01
N GLY A 464 -29.99 -28.97 12.98
CA GLY A 464 -30.09 -28.10 14.15
C GLY A 464 -28.76 -27.48 14.59
N ARG A 465 -27.72 -27.59 13.77
CA ARG A 465 -26.41 -26.97 14.01
C ARG A 465 -26.01 -26.13 12.80
N VAL A 466 -25.62 -24.89 13.08
CA VAL A 466 -25.10 -23.98 12.06
C VAL A 466 -23.65 -24.33 11.72
N VAL A 467 -23.37 -24.43 10.42
CA VAL A 467 -22.04 -24.53 9.82
C VAL A 467 -21.84 -23.41 8.81
N PHE A 468 -20.60 -23.15 8.43
CA PHE A 468 -20.21 -22.04 7.59
C PHE A 468 -19.58 -22.53 6.29
N ALA A 469 -20.13 -22.09 5.16
CA ALA A 469 -19.63 -22.44 3.82
C ALA A 469 -19.36 -21.17 2.99
N LEU A 470 -18.31 -21.19 2.17
CA LEU A 470 -18.06 -20.13 1.20
C LEU A 470 -18.86 -20.38 -0.08
N SER A 471 -19.30 -19.29 -0.72
CA SER A 471 -20.05 -19.36 -1.97
C SER A 471 -19.67 -18.21 -2.91
N ASP A 472 -19.58 -18.52 -4.20
CA ASP A 472 -19.47 -17.51 -5.25
C ASP A 472 -20.81 -16.81 -5.53
N LYS A 473 -21.93 -17.44 -5.13
CA LYS A 473 -23.30 -16.96 -5.36
C LYS A 473 -23.98 -16.57 -4.05
N GLU A 474 -24.82 -15.56 -4.10
CA GLU A 474 -25.69 -15.23 -2.98
C GLU A 474 -26.85 -16.22 -2.93
N VAL A 475 -27.05 -16.86 -1.78
CA VAL A 475 -28.15 -17.78 -1.54
C VAL A 475 -29.17 -17.08 -0.63
N PRO A 476 -30.45 -16.97 -1.01
CA PRO A 476 -31.46 -16.34 -0.15
C PRO A 476 -31.64 -17.08 1.18
N SER A 477 -31.98 -16.35 2.23
CA SER A 477 -32.36 -16.94 3.52
C SER A 477 -33.56 -17.88 3.39
N ASN A 478 -33.57 -18.91 4.23
CA ASN A 478 -34.53 -20.02 4.25
C ASN A 478 -34.62 -20.80 2.94
N THR A 479 -33.51 -20.91 2.21
CA THR A 479 -33.42 -21.77 1.01
C THR A 479 -32.93 -23.15 1.42
N ASP A 480 -33.75 -24.17 1.16
CA ASP A 480 -33.33 -25.57 1.31
C ASP A 480 -32.47 -25.99 0.12
N MET A 481 -31.39 -26.70 0.40
CA MET A 481 -30.47 -27.19 -0.60
C MET A 481 -29.82 -28.51 -0.19
N ASN A 482 -29.37 -29.25 -1.19
CA ASN A 482 -28.53 -30.41 -0.98
C ASN A 482 -27.09 -30.01 -1.25
N ILE A 483 -26.22 -30.28 -0.28
CA ILE A 483 -24.79 -29.98 -0.37
C ILE A 483 -23.97 -31.27 -0.26
N GLY A 484 -22.76 -31.22 -0.79
CA GLY A 484 -21.77 -32.25 -0.69
C GLY A 484 -20.56 -31.77 0.11
N ILE A 485 -19.66 -32.69 0.41
CA ILE A 485 -18.33 -32.39 0.93
C ILE A 485 -17.27 -32.96 -0.01
N ASP A 486 -16.13 -32.31 -0.07
CA ASP A 486 -14.92 -32.82 -0.71
C ASP A 486 -14.11 -33.61 0.32
N PHE A 487 -14.22 -34.95 0.26
CA PHE A 487 -13.52 -35.85 1.17
C PHE A 487 -12.00 -35.78 1.08
N SER A 488 -11.42 -35.23 0.00
CA SER A 488 -9.97 -35.05 -0.10
C SER A 488 -9.44 -33.92 0.79
N ARG A 489 -10.34 -33.04 1.27
CA ARG A 489 -10.01 -31.83 2.03
C ARG A 489 -10.46 -31.85 3.49
N ILE A 490 -11.21 -32.87 3.90
CA ILE A 490 -11.67 -33.01 5.29
C ILE A 490 -10.68 -33.81 6.12
N SER A 491 -10.80 -33.70 7.44
CA SER A 491 -10.15 -34.63 8.36
C SER A 491 -11.10 -35.18 9.41
N VAL A 492 -10.80 -36.36 9.91
CA VAL A 492 -11.46 -36.96 11.07
C VAL A 492 -10.39 -37.32 12.09
N SER A 493 -10.56 -36.85 13.31
CA SER A 493 -9.69 -37.22 14.44
C SER A 493 -10.47 -37.89 15.56
N GLU A 494 -9.80 -38.72 16.35
CA GLU A 494 -10.32 -39.37 17.55
C GLU A 494 -9.24 -39.34 18.63
N ASN A 495 -9.55 -38.79 19.82
CA ASN A 495 -8.56 -38.54 20.88
C ASN A 495 -7.33 -37.73 20.43
N ASP A 496 -7.58 -36.68 19.64
CA ASP A 496 -6.55 -35.83 19.01
C ASP A 496 -5.60 -36.54 18.02
N GLU A 497 -5.83 -37.83 17.73
CA GLU A 497 -5.15 -38.56 16.66
C GLU A 497 -5.98 -38.51 15.37
N GLU A 498 -5.36 -38.11 14.28
CA GLU A 498 -6.00 -38.05 12.96
C GLU A 498 -6.14 -39.45 12.36
N VAL A 499 -7.39 -39.88 12.13
CA VAL A 499 -7.72 -41.21 11.57
C VAL A 499 -8.04 -41.16 10.08
N ILE A 500 -8.51 -40.01 9.61
CA ILE A 500 -8.58 -39.66 8.19
C ILE A 500 -7.92 -38.30 8.08
N ALA A 501 -6.80 -38.23 7.36
CA ALA A 501 -6.10 -36.98 7.08
C ALA A 501 -6.57 -36.41 5.73
N PRO A 502 -6.56 -35.07 5.57
CA PRO A 502 -6.75 -34.47 4.27
C PRO A 502 -5.54 -34.80 3.40
N ILE A 503 -5.72 -34.79 2.09
CA ILE A 503 -4.61 -34.85 1.17
C ILE A 503 -3.84 -33.53 1.27
N ASP A 504 -2.50 -33.62 1.41
CA ASP A 504 -1.62 -32.46 1.33
C ASP A 504 -1.90 -31.70 0.03
N GLN A 505 -2.01 -30.38 0.06
CA GLN A 505 -2.33 -29.64 -1.17
C GLN A 505 -1.14 -29.55 -2.14
N PHE A 506 0.05 -29.82 -1.63
CA PHE A 506 1.32 -29.67 -2.35
C PHE A 506 2.26 -30.82 -2.00
N ASP A 507 2.96 -31.32 -3.01
CA ASP A 507 4.17 -32.11 -2.78
C ASP A 507 5.38 -31.17 -2.63
N SER A 508 6.34 -31.57 -1.81
CA SER A 508 7.54 -30.77 -1.53
C SER A 508 8.79 -31.42 -2.13
N PHE A 509 9.51 -30.67 -2.96
CA PHE A 509 10.78 -31.09 -3.56
C PHE A 509 11.91 -30.16 -3.17
N ASN A 510 13.03 -30.74 -2.75
CA ASN A 510 14.27 -29.99 -2.61
C ASN A 510 15.04 -30.03 -3.93
N GLY A 511 15.57 -28.88 -4.34
CA GLY A 511 16.35 -28.81 -5.57
C GLY A 511 17.19 -27.55 -5.68
N ASN A 512 17.91 -27.44 -6.80
CA ASN A 512 18.84 -26.35 -7.08
C ASN A 512 18.54 -25.73 -8.43
N PHE A 513 18.64 -24.40 -8.53
CA PHE A 513 18.64 -23.73 -9.83
C PHE A 513 20.03 -23.75 -10.45
N TYR A 514 20.12 -24.12 -11.71
CA TYR A 514 21.34 -24.01 -12.51
C TYR A 514 21.13 -23.03 -13.64
N ASN A 515 22.11 -22.17 -13.90
CA ASN A 515 22.14 -21.46 -15.17
C ASN A 515 22.40 -22.46 -16.30
N LEU A 516 21.98 -22.11 -17.52
CA LEU A 516 22.10 -22.97 -18.68
C LEU A 516 23.52 -23.50 -18.91
N LYS A 517 24.55 -22.67 -18.69
CA LYS A 517 25.96 -23.07 -18.88
C LYS A 517 26.34 -24.21 -17.94
N THR A 518 25.97 -24.11 -16.66
CA THR A 518 26.24 -25.16 -15.67
C THR A 518 25.42 -26.41 -15.97
N ALA A 519 24.13 -26.27 -16.31
CA ALA A 519 23.28 -27.41 -16.66
C ALA A 519 23.81 -28.18 -17.89
N LEU A 520 24.24 -27.48 -18.95
CA LEU A 520 24.87 -28.11 -20.13
C LEU A 520 26.15 -28.87 -19.77
N SER A 521 26.98 -28.32 -18.88
CA SER A 521 28.20 -29.00 -18.42
C SER A 521 27.92 -30.28 -17.62
N GLN A 522 26.80 -30.34 -16.90
CA GLN A 522 26.39 -31.49 -16.09
C GLN A 522 25.62 -32.55 -16.88
N THR A 523 25.08 -32.20 -18.05
CA THR A 523 24.21 -33.07 -18.87
C THR A 523 24.83 -33.45 -20.22
N ASN A 524 26.15 -33.29 -20.39
CA ASN A 524 26.86 -33.55 -21.65
C ASN A 524 26.25 -32.82 -22.86
N ASN A 525 25.95 -31.53 -22.72
CA ASN A 525 25.36 -30.69 -23.77
C ASN A 525 24.00 -31.20 -24.29
N ASN A 526 23.04 -31.42 -23.39
CA ASN A 526 21.69 -31.83 -23.77
C ASN A 526 21.08 -30.89 -24.83
N GLN A 527 20.78 -31.44 -26.01
CA GLN A 527 20.27 -30.69 -27.17
C GLN A 527 18.94 -29.99 -26.87
N LYS A 528 18.06 -30.59 -26.05
CA LYS A 528 16.79 -29.98 -25.64
C LYS A 528 16.99 -28.62 -24.96
N PHE A 529 18.08 -28.45 -24.20
CA PHE A 529 18.36 -27.20 -23.49
C PHE A 529 18.81 -26.09 -24.44
N LEU A 530 19.55 -26.47 -25.50
CA LEU A 530 19.95 -25.56 -26.57
C LEU A 530 18.74 -25.17 -27.43
N ASP A 531 17.88 -26.12 -27.74
CA ASP A 531 16.67 -25.91 -28.53
C ASP A 531 15.69 -24.99 -27.79
N GLU A 532 15.52 -25.16 -26.48
CA GLU A 532 14.69 -24.28 -25.65
C GLU A 532 15.24 -22.84 -25.59
N LYS A 533 16.56 -22.70 -25.44
CA LYS A 533 17.21 -21.39 -25.53
C LYS A 533 16.92 -20.74 -26.89
N ALA A 534 17.14 -21.47 -27.97
CA ALA A 534 16.91 -20.98 -29.33
C ALA A 534 15.43 -20.61 -29.55
N ARG A 535 14.49 -21.40 -29.01
CA ARG A 535 13.05 -21.10 -29.05
C ARG A 535 12.74 -19.77 -28.37
N ARG A 536 13.26 -19.53 -27.15
CA ARG A 536 13.03 -18.27 -26.41
C ARG A 536 13.66 -17.06 -27.10
N GLU A 537 14.88 -17.20 -27.62
CA GLU A 537 15.53 -16.15 -28.41
C GLU A 537 14.73 -15.82 -29.66
N LYS A 538 14.17 -16.84 -30.33
CA LYS A 538 13.29 -16.68 -31.49
C LYS A 538 11.98 -15.98 -31.13
N GLU A 539 11.29 -16.39 -30.06
CA GLU A 539 10.04 -15.75 -29.61
C GLU A 539 10.25 -14.29 -29.22
N ALA A 540 11.35 -13.99 -28.52
CA ALA A 540 11.74 -12.62 -28.20
C ALA A 540 12.01 -11.80 -29.48
N ALA A 541 12.71 -12.38 -30.45
CA ALA A 541 12.96 -11.73 -31.73
C ALA A 541 11.65 -11.45 -32.49
N GLU A 542 10.77 -12.45 -32.63
CA GLU A 542 9.48 -12.34 -33.33
C GLU A 542 8.58 -11.27 -32.72
N LYS A 543 8.52 -11.17 -31.39
CA LYS A 543 7.76 -10.12 -30.69
C LYS A 543 8.23 -8.71 -31.10
N TYR A 544 9.53 -8.47 -31.13
CA TYR A 544 10.08 -7.17 -31.52
C TYR A 544 10.04 -6.95 -33.03
N ASP A 545 10.14 -8.00 -33.84
CA ASP A 545 9.91 -7.93 -35.29
C ASP A 545 8.49 -7.47 -35.61
N ALA A 546 7.49 -7.93 -34.87
CA ALA A 546 6.12 -7.44 -35.00
C ALA A 546 6.00 -5.94 -34.63
N LEU A 547 6.66 -5.48 -33.56
CA LEU A 547 6.68 -4.06 -33.18
C LEU A 547 7.39 -3.18 -34.23
N ILE A 548 8.48 -3.69 -34.80
CA ILE A 548 9.22 -3.03 -35.89
C ILE A 548 8.36 -2.98 -37.15
N ALA A 549 7.68 -4.07 -37.51
CA ALA A 549 6.76 -4.13 -38.64
C ALA A 549 5.62 -3.11 -38.45
N GLN A 550 5.03 -3.03 -37.26
CA GLN A 550 4.02 -2.03 -36.94
C GLN A 550 4.56 -0.60 -37.06
N ALA A 551 5.77 -0.33 -36.58
CA ALA A 551 6.40 0.98 -36.75
C ALA A 551 6.65 1.33 -38.23
N HIS A 552 6.91 0.34 -39.07
CA HIS A 552 7.06 0.50 -40.51
C HIS A 552 5.71 0.70 -41.22
N GLU A 553 4.65 0.03 -40.79
CA GLU A 553 3.29 0.28 -41.26
C GLU A 553 2.80 1.68 -40.89
N ASP A 554 3.09 2.13 -39.66
CA ASP A 554 2.83 3.50 -39.22
C ASP A 554 3.56 4.50 -40.15
N TYR A 555 4.84 4.26 -40.45
CA TYR A 555 5.61 5.07 -41.38
C TYR A 555 4.99 5.10 -42.79
N LYS A 556 4.55 3.95 -43.33
CA LYS A 556 3.86 3.89 -44.63
C LYS A 556 2.53 4.64 -44.62
N ARG A 557 1.73 4.45 -43.58
CA ARG A 557 0.44 5.15 -43.43
C ARG A 557 0.65 6.65 -43.36
N ASP A 558 1.64 7.10 -42.59
CA ASP A 558 1.98 8.51 -42.49
C ASP A 558 2.53 9.02 -43.82
N TYR A 559 3.36 8.24 -44.52
CA TYR A 559 3.84 8.57 -45.87
C TYR A 559 2.66 8.80 -46.83
N GLU A 560 1.65 7.92 -46.83
CA GLU A 560 0.48 8.06 -47.69
C GLU A 560 -0.44 9.23 -47.30
N ASN A 561 -0.65 9.46 -46.01
CA ASN A 561 -1.64 10.43 -45.54
C ASN A 561 -1.09 11.85 -45.33
N THR A 562 0.21 12.01 -45.06
CA THR A 562 0.80 13.31 -44.73
C THR A 562 1.76 13.87 -45.77
N ILE A 563 2.28 13.04 -46.70
CA ILE A 563 3.16 13.53 -47.76
C ILE A 563 2.33 14.02 -48.97
N PRO A 564 2.57 15.23 -49.49
CA PRO A 564 1.88 15.71 -50.69
C PRO A 564 2.24 14.92 -51.96
N GLU A 565 1.27 14.71 -52.85
CA GLU A 565 1.40 13.87 -54.05
C GLU A 565 2.58 14.23 -54.97
N GLU A 566 2.91 15.52 -55.09
CA GLU A 566 4.07 15.97 -55.88
C GLU A 566 5.42 15.42 -55.38
N PHE A 567 5.58 15.25 -54.06
CA PHE A 567 6.77 14.65 -53.47
C PHE A 567 6.78 13.13 -53.64
N LYS A 568 5.61 12.47 -53.55
CA LYS A 568 5.50 11.03 -53.83
C LYS A 568 5.83 10.71 -55.29
N ASN A 569 5.35 11.53 -56.22
CA ASN A 569 5.64 11.36 -57.65
C ASN A 569 7.12 11.56 -57.97
N ALA A 570 7.79 12.53 -57.33
CA ALA A 570 9.23 12.69 -57.44
C ALA A 570 9.99 11.47 -56.89
N ASP A 571 9.53 10.89 -55.77
CA ASP A 571 10.12 9.71 -55.16
C ASP A 571 10.05 8.45 -56.04
N ARG A 572 9.03 8.37 -56.91
CA ARG A 572 8.81 7.27 -57.87
C ARG A 572 9.73 7.32 -59.10
N ILE A 573 10.51 8.38 -59.29
CA ILE A 573 11.46 8.49 -60.42
C ILE A 573 12.64 7.53 -60.20
N GLU A 574 12.82 6.56 -61.11
CA GLU A 574 13.88 5.54 -61.02
C GLU A 574 15.29 6.10 -61.26
N ASP A 575 15.44 7.02 -62.22
CA ASP A 575 16.74 7.66 -62.49
C ASP A 575 17.13 8.59 -61.34
N GLN A 576 18.25 8.28 -60.69
CA GLN A 576 18.68 8.97 -59.48
C GLN A 576 19.03 10.45 -59.75
N ALA A 577 19.57 10.79 -60.92
CA ALA A 577 19.92 12.15 -61.28
C ALA A 577 18.66 12.99 -61.55
N ALA A 578 17.69 12.44 -62.29
CA ALA A 578 16.40 13.05 -62.55
C ALA A 578 15.59 13.24 -61.26
N ARG A 579 15.52 12.22 -60.40
CA ARG A 579 14.87 12.31 -59.08
C ARG A 579 15.48 13.44 -58.26
N ASN A 580 16.80 13.48 -58.13
CA ASN A 580 17.48 14.51 -57.36
C ASN A 580 17.24 15.92 -57.92
N ASN A 581 17.15 16.07 -59.25
CA ASN A 581 16.78 17.33 -59.88
C ASN A 581 15.34 17.73 -59.57
N THR A 582 14.36 16.83 -59.73
CA THR A 582 12.95 17.11 -59.41
C THR A 582 12.74 17.42 -57.93
N TYR A 583 13.37 16.68 -57.03
CA TYR A 583 13.38 17.00 -55.60
C TYR A 583 14.01 18.36 -55.34
N SER A 584 15.16 18.66 -55.96
CA SER A 584 15.82 19.95 -55.83
C SER A 584 14.91 21.10 -56.29
N GLU A 585 14.15 20.93 -57.35
CA GLU A 585 13.15 21.91 -57.81
C GLU A 585 11.97 22.06 -56.85
N LEU A 586 11.32 20.97 -56.45
CA LEU A 586 10.20 20.99 -55.49
C LEU A 586 10.61 21.59 -54.14
N VAL A 587 11.79 21.20 -53.66
CA VAL A 587 12.41 21.74 -52.44
C VAL A 587 12.72 23.22 -52.65
N LYS A 588 13.26 23.66 -53.78
CA LYS A 588 13.48 25.09 -54.07
C LYS A 588 12.19 25.89 -54.08
N THR A 589 11.13 25.43 -54.76
CA THR A 589 9.83 26.11 -54.81
C THR A 589 9.21 26.24 -53.42
N ARG A 590 9.24 25.17 -52.61
CA ARG A 590 8.75 25.23 -51.23
C ARG A 590 9.68 25.99 -50.30
N GLN A 591 10.98 25.99 -50.53
CA GLN A 591 11.95 26.82 -49.81
C GLN A 591 11.71 28.30 -50.08
N GLU A 592 11.40 28.70 -51.31
CA GLU A 592 11.05 30.08 -51.63
C GLU A 592 9.78 30.52 -50.91
N LYS A 593 8.74 29.67 -50.93
CA LYS A 593 7.49 29.90 -50.18
C LYS A 593 7.73 29.97 -48.66
N ALA A 594 8.47 29.00 -48.12
CA ALA A 594 8.86 28.98 -46.71
C ALA A 594 9.76 30.16 -46.34
N LYS A 595 10.63 30.63 -47.23
CA LYS A 595 11.53 31.77 -47.01
C LYS A 595 10.75 33.07 -46.92
N LEU A 596 9.80 33.30 -47.83
CA LEU A 596 8.91 34.48 -47.79
C LEU A 596 8.08 34.50 -46.50
N ASP A 597 7.50 33.36 -46.12
CA ASP A 597 6.75 33.22 -44.87
C ASP A 597 7.64 33.41 -43.63
N LEU A 598 8.84 32.83 -43.63
CA LEU A 598 9.80 32.92 -42.52
C LEU A 598 10.39 34.33 -42.40
N GLU A 599 10.55 35.06 -43.50
CA GLU A 599 10.94 36.48 -43.50
C GLU A 599 9.84 37.36 -42.91
N SER A 600 8.58 37.13 -43.31
CA SER A 600 7.40 37.77 -42.70
C SER A 600 7.32 37.48 -41.19
N LEU A 601 7.46 36.22 -40.78
CA LEU A 601 7.47 35.82 -39.36
C LEU A 601 8.67 36.37 -38.60
N LYS A 602 9.84 36.51 -39.25
CA LYS A 602 11.02 37.13 -38.66
C LYS A 602 10.78 38.62 -38.41
N LYS A 603 10.10 39.30 -39.34
CA LYS A 603 9.68 40.71 -39.20
C LYS A 603 8.63 40.85 -38.09
N GLN A 604 7.60 40.01 -38.06
CA GLN A 604 6.58 39.98 -36.99
C GLN A 604 7.19 39.71 -35.61
N LYS A 605 8.14 38.78 -35.51
CA LYS A 605 8.92 38.54 -34.27
C LYS A 605 9.68 39.79 -33.85
N ALA A 606 10.35 40.47 -34.78
CA ALA A 606 11.11 41.69 -34.48
C ALA A 606 10.18 42.83 -34.01
N GLU A 607 9.05 43.03 -34.69
CA GLU A 607 8.02 44.01 -34.33
C GLU A 607 7.38 43.70 -32.97
N SER A 608 7.08 42.43 -32.71
CA SER A 608 6.56 41.98 -31.41
C SER A 608 7.56 42.24 -30.28
N ILE A 609 8.85 41.96 -30.49
CA ILE A 609 9.90 42.25 -29.50
C ILE A 609 10.05 43.76 -29.29
N ALA A 610 9.96 44.56 -30.35
CA ALA A 610 10.03 46.02 -30.26
C ALA A 610 8.84 46.61 -29.47
N LYS A 611 7.61 46.15 -29.74
CA LYS A 611 6.40 46.53 -28.97
C LYS A 611 6.54 46.19 -27.50
N LEU A 612 7.00 44.96 -27.18
CA LEU A 612 7.24 44.52 -25.80
C LEU A 612 8.33 45.36 -25.11
N LYS A 613 9.38 45.78 -25.85
CA LYS A 613 10.45 46.63 -25.31
C LYS A 613 9.95 48.04 -24.97
N ASN A 614 9.13 48.62 -25.82
CA ASN A 614 8.53 49.94 -25.59
C ASN A 614 7.57 49.90 -24.41
N ALA A 615 6.62 48.95 -24.40
CA ALA A 615 5.70 48.77 -23.28
C ALA A 615 6.43 48.60 -21.93
N LYS A 616 7.48 47.77 -21.89
CA LYS A 616 8.33 47.61 -20.69
C LYS A 616 8.95 48.94 -20.24
N ASN A 617 9.45 49.75 -21.16
CA ASN A 617 10.08 51.02 -20.82
C ASN A 617 9.06 52.04 -20.28
N ASP A 618 7.87 52.10 -20.88
CA ASP A 618 6.78 53.00 -20.46
C ASP A 618 6.29 52.63 -19.05
N THR A 619 6.00 51.35 -18.81
CA THR A 619 5.58 50.88 -17.48
C THR A 619 6.66 51.09 -16.41
N LEU A 620 7.94 50.94 -16.75
CA LEU A 620 9.03 51.24 -15.81
C LEU A 620 9.16 52.73 -15.49
N LYS A 621 8.80 53.61 -16.44
CA LYS A 621 8.79 55.05 -16.21
C LYS A 621 7.67 55.43 -15.24
N ASP A 622 6.48 54.87 -15.41
CA ASP A 622 5.32 55.12 -14.55
C ASP A 622 5.54 54.58 -13.13
N LEU A 623 6.11 53.37 -13.01
CA LEU A 623 6.47 52.79 -11.71
C LEU A 623 7.46 53.66 -10.94
N LYS A 624 8.47 54.23 -11.62
CA LYS A 624 9.44 55.14 -10.98
C LYS A 624 8.78 56.44 -10.51
N ALA A 625 7.84 56.98 -11.29
CA ALA A 625 7.10 58.18 -10.90
C ALA A 625 6.22 57.90 -9.68
N LYS A 626 5.53 56.76 -9.66
CA LYS A 626 4.68 56.31 -8.55
C LYS A 626 5.48 56.08 -7.27
N HIS A 627 6.60 55.35 -7.34
CA HIS A 627 7.49 55.12 -6.19
C HIS A 627 7.95 56.42 -5.54
N LYS A 628 8.36 57.40 -6.34
CA LYS A 628 8.76 58.72 -5.85
C LYS A 628 7.61 59.45 -5.13
N ALA A 629 6.38 59.30 -5.62
CA ALA A 629 5.20 59.88 -4.99
C ALA A 629 4.88 59.18 -3.65
N ASP A 630 4.87 57.85 -3.63
CA ASP A 630 4.57 57.03 -2.45
C ASP A 630 5.58 57.28 -1.31
N VAL A 631 6.88 57.39 -1.62
CA VAL A 631 7.92 57.74 -0.64
C VAL A 631 7.71 59.15 -0.08
N LYS A 632 7.30 60.10 -0.92
CA LYS A 632 7.01 61.48 -0.49
C LYS A 632 5.80 61.52 0.46
N GLU A 633 4.75 60.76 0.15
CA GLU A 633 3.56 60.64 0.98
C GLU A 633 3.86 59.96 2.32
N ALA A 634 4.64 58.87 2.32
CA ALA A 634 5.05 58.18 3.53
C ALA A 634 5.85 59.09 4.48
N LYS A 635 6.74 59.93 3.95
CA LYS A 635 7.46 60.95 4.72
C LYS A 635 6.52 61.97 5.35
N ALA A 636 5.54 62.45 4.60
CA ALA A 636 4.55 63.42 5.10
C ALA A 636 3.71 62.81 6.25
N LYS A 637 3.12 61.63 6.04
CA LYS A 637 2.31 60.93 7.05
C LYS A 637 3.11 60.57 8.30
N ASN A 638 4.37 60.16 8.16
CA ASN A 638 5.22 59.85 9.33
C ASN A 638 5.52 61.10 10.16
N ASN A 639 5.78 62.23 9.49
CA ASN A 639 5.99 63.50 10.19
C ASN A 639 4.73 63.95 10.94
N GLU A 640 3.56 63.85 10.32
CA GLU A 640 2.28 64.21 10.94
C GLU A 640 1.98 63.35 12.18
N LEU A 641 2.08 62.03 12.06
CA LEU A 641 1.82 61.08 13.15
C LEU A 641 2.71 61.35 14.37
N TYR A 642 4.03 61.44 14.18
CA TYR A 642 4.96 61.63 15.28
C TYR A 642 4.86 63.03 15.89
N ASN A 643 4.52 64.06 15.10
CA ASN A 643 4.20 65.37 15.65
C ASN A 643 2.96 65.30 16.57
N GLY A 644 1.92 64.55 16.16
CA GLY A 644 0.74 64.30 16.98
C GLY A 644 1.07 63.58 18.30
N LEU A 645 1.83 62.47 18.23
CA LEU A 645 2.29 61.73 19.41
C LEU A 645 3.08 62.60 20.39
N ARG A 646 3.98 63.45 19.88
CA ARG A 646 4.76 64.38 20.72
C ARG A 646 3.87 65.38 21.44
N ILE A 647 2.86 65.93 20.76
CA ILE A 647 1.93 66.90 21.33
C ILE A 647 1.05 66.22 22.40
N GLN A 648 0.54 65.02 22.11
CA GLN A 648 -0.30 64.26 23.03
C GLN A 648 0.45 63.85 24.29
N GLU A 649 1.68 63.34 24.16
CA GLU A 649 2.49 62.92 25.31
C GLU A 649 2.90 64.11 26.17
N LYS A 650 3.28 65.24 25.55
CA LYS A 650 3.56 66.49 26.27
C LYS A 650 2.35 66.96 27.07
N LYS A 651 1.16 66.96 26.47
CA LYS A 651 -0.08 67.35 27.14
C LYS A 651 -0.43 66.41 28.30
N SER A 652 -0.33 65.10 28.08
CA SER A 652 -0.53 64.08 29.12
C SER A 652 0.42 64.26 30.31
N TYR A 653 1.71 64.51 30.04
CA TYR A 653 2.70 64.77 31.08
C TYR A 653 2.38 66.04 31.88
N GLU A 654 2.05 67.14 31.20
CA GLU A 654 1.70 68.41 31.84
C GLU A 654 0.42 68.31 32.69
N GLU A 655 -0.60 67.57 32.24
CA GLU A 655 -1.83 67.32 33.01
C GLU A 655 -1.57 66.43 34.23
N PHE A 656 -0.77 65.37 34.08
CA PHE A 656 -0.40 64.47 35.18
C PHE A 656 0.37 65.21 36.28
N VAL A 657 1.32 66.07 35.90
CA VAL A 657 2.09 66.89 36.85
C VAL A 657 1.21 67.89 37.63
N LYS A 658 0.12 68.39 37.02
CA LYS A 658 -0.80 69.33 37.67
C LYS A 658 -1.76 68.65 38.65
N THR A 659 -2.19 67.44 38.35
CA THR A 659 -3.26 66.74 39.08
C THR A 659 -2.75 65.82 40.19
N ASN A 660 -1.53 65.29 40.06
CA ASN A 660 -0.99 64.30 40.99
C ASN A 660 0.03 64.91 41.96
N LYS A 661 -0.15 64.70 43.28
CA LYS A 661 0.70 65.27 44.34
C LYS A 661 1.69 64.26 44.96
N ASP A 662 1.61 62.99 44.59
CA ASP A 662 2.53 61.95 45.07
C ASP A 662 3.93 62.11 44.45
N ARG A 663 4.94 62.19 45.32
CA ARG A 663 6.33 62.51 44.98
C ARG A 663 7.02 61.37 44.24
N GLU A 664 6.70 60.11 44.55
CA GLU A 664 7.28 58.97 43.83
C GLU A 664 6.66 58.81 42.43
N ALA A 665 5.33 58.93 42.32
CA ALA A 665 4.62 58.87 41.04
C ALA A 665 5.09 59.97 40.06
N LEU A 666 5.30 61.20 40.55
CA LEU A 666 5.83 62.31 39.74
C LEU A 666 7.26 62.05 39.26
N ARG A 667 8.10 61.40 40.08
CA ARG A 667 9.47 61.03 39.67
C ARG A 667 9.44 59.98 38.57
N ARG A 668 8.66 58.91 38.73
CA ARG A 668 8.49 57.86 37.70
C ARG A 668 7.97 58.44 36.38
N ARG A 669 6.92 59.26 36.42
CA ARG A 669 6.35 59.86 35.20
C ARG A 669 7.32 60.82 34.49
N ARG A 670 8.17 61.54 35.24
CA ARG A 670 9.23 62.39 34.68
C ARG A 670 10.30 61.57 33.98
N ASP A 671 10.69 60.44 34.59
CA ASP A 671 11.68 59.54 34.00
C ASP A 671 11.13 58.86 32.73
N GLU A 672 9.86 58.45 32.73
CA GLU A 672 9.15 57.96 31.53
C GLU A 672 9.10 59.00 30.40
N TYR A 673 8.70 60.26 30.69
CA TYR A 673 8.65 61.32 29.69
C TYR A 673 10.04 61.66 29.13
N ARG A 674 11.08 61.64 29.97
CA ARG A 674 12.47 61.79 29.53
C ARG A 674 12.91 60.64 28.62
N MET A 675 12.56 59.40 28.99
CA MET A 675 12.87 58.22 28.20
C MET A 675 12.14 58.23 26.85
N PHE A 676 10.89 58.69 26.81
CA PHE A 676 10.16 58.94 25.57
C PHE A 676 10.89 59.98 24.71
N MET A 677 11.22 61.15 25.26
CA MET A 677 11.89 62.21 24.49
C MET A 677 13.30 61.84 24.03
N SER A 678 14.04 61.02 24.79
CA SER A 678 15.36 60.53 24.38
C SER A 678 15.28 59.50 23.27
N THR A 679 14.21 58.72 23.19
CA THR A 679 14.02 57.67 22.16
C THR A 679 13.16 58.11 20.97
N PHE A 680 12.44 59.23 21.08
CA PHE A 680 11.48 59.71 20.09
C PHE A 680 12.08 59.93 18.70
N THR A 681 13.26 60.54 18.61
CA THR A 681 13.94 60.82 17.33
C THR A 681 14.29 59.52 16.61
N ASP A 682 14.81 58.55 17.36
CA ASP A 682 15.21 57.24 16.83
C ASP A 682 13.99 56.41 16.43
N GLN A 683 12.93 56.40 17.25
CA GLN A 683 11.67 55.72 16.92
C GLN A 683 11.02 56.30 15.66
N LYS A 684 11.04 57.63 15.49
CA LYS A 684 10.51 58.31 14.29
C LYS A 684 11.32 57.94 13.04
N ALA A 685 12.64 57.89 13.17
CA ALA A 685 13.54 57.51 12.08
C ALA A 685 13.36 56.04 11.68
N ASN A 686 13.35 55.13 12.66
CA ASN A 686 13.16 53.70 12.44
C ASN A 686 11.80 53.39 11.79
N ALA A 687 10.71 54.00 12.26
CA ALA A 687 9.39 53.81 11.67
C ALA A 687 9.30 54.36 10.24
N LEU A 688 10.01 55.45 9.92
CA LEU A 688 10.10 55.92 8.54
C LEU A 688 10.88 54.94 7.66
N GLU A 689 12.00 54.44 8.17
CA GLU A 689 12.85 53.49 7.47
C GLU A 689 12.09 52.19 7.16
N GLU A 690 11.35 51.64 8.12
CA GLU A 690 10.50 50.46 7.91
C GLU A 690 9.43 50.70 6.84
N ARG A 691 8.77 51.87 6.84
CA ARG A 691 7.76 52.24 5.85
C ARG A 691 8.35 52.39 4.46
N VAL A 692 9.49 53.09 4.33
CA VAL A 692 10.19 53.28 3.05
C VAL A 692 10.71 51.94 2.53
N LYS A 693 11.25 51.08 3.40
CA LYS A 693 11.70 49.73 3.05
C LYS A 693 10.57 48.87 2.48
N GLY A 694 9.35 48.96 3.04
CA GLY A 694 8.17 48.29 2.48
C GLY A 694 7.80 48.77 1.07
N ILE A 695 7.91 50.08 0.83
CA ILE A 695 7.66 50.71 -0.48
C ILE A 695 8.73 50.30 -1.51
N ASP A 696 10.00 50.27 -1.10
CA ASP A 696 11.13 49.85 -1.93
C ASP A 696 11.01 48.38 -2.35
N ILE A 697 10.66 47.49 -1.41
CA ILE A 697 10.41 46.07 -1.69
C ILE A 697 9.28 45.91 -2.71
N ASN A 698 8.18 46.67 -2.56
CA ASN A 698 7.06 46.61 -3.51
C ASN A 698 7.47 47.11 -4.90
N PHE A 699 8.22 48.21 -4.97
CA PHE A 699 8.75 48.73 -6.23
C PHE A 699 9.68 47.72 -6.93
N ASP A 700 10.61 47.11 -6.20
CA ASP A 700 11.52 46.10 -6.76
C ASP A 700 10.78 44.85 -7.25
N ASN A 701 9.72 44.44 -6.55
CA ASN A 701 8.84 43.36 -6.97
C ASN A 701 8.11 43.69 -8.28
N GLU A 702 7.52 44.88 -8.39
CA GLU A 702 6.83 45.32 -9.61
C GLU A 702 7.79 45.51 -10.79
N VAL A 703 8.98 46.08 -10.56
CA VAL A 703 10.05 46.18 -11.58
C VAL A 703 10.48 44.79 -12.06
N SER A 704 10.60 43.83 -11.14
CA SER A 704 10.95 42.44 -11.45
C SER A 704 9.85 41.75 -12.25
N LYS A 705 8.57 41.98 -11.92
CA LYS A 705 7.41 41.48 -12.69
C LYS A 705 7.39 42.02 -14.12
N VAL A 706 7.65 43.32 -14.31
CA VAL A 706 7.70 43.95 -15.64
C VAL A 706 8.86 43.39 -16.47
N LYS A 707 10.06 43.25 -15.90
CA LYS A 707 11.21 42.64 -16.57
C LYS A 707 10.97 41.17 -16.92
N ALA A 708 10.36 40.40 -16.01
CA ALA A 708 10.01 39.01 -16.24
C ALA A 708 8.96 38.84 -17.35
N THR A 709 7.95 39.71 -17.39
CA THR A 709 6.91 39.73 -18.44
C THR A 709 7.49 40.06 -19.81
N TYR A 710 8.39 41.04 -19.90
CA TYR A 710 9.16 41.29 -21.12
C TYR A 710 9.97 40.08 -21.56
N LYS A 711 10.72 39.44 -20.64
CA LYS A 711 11.55 38.26 -20.95
C LYS A 711 10.69 37.08 -21.43
N ARG A 712 9.52 36.85 -20.81
CA ARG A 712 8.54 35.83 -21.23
C ARG A 712 8.00 36.12 -22.64
N GLY A 713 7.54 37.35 -22.90
CA GLY A 713 7.05 37.73 -24.23
C GLY A 713 8.10 37.57 -25.33
N VAL A 714 9.36 37.94 -25.05
CA VAL A 714 10.48 37.75 -25.98
C VAL A 714 10.75 36.27 -26.24
N ASN A 715 10.73 35.43 -25.20
CA ASN A 715 10.95 33.99 -25.35
C ASN A 715 9.80 33.30 -26.09
N GLY A 716 8.54 33.68 -25.80
CA GLY A 716 7.37 33.20 -26.53
C GLY A 716 7.43 33.55 -28.01
N ALA A 717 7.78 34.79 -28.35
CA ALA A 717 7.98 35.21 -29.75
C ALA A 717 9.12 34.44 -30.45
N LYS A 718 10.19 34.08 -29.73
CA LYS A 718 11.27 33.23 -30.25
C LYS A 718 10.83 31.77 -30.43
N GLN A 719 10.09 31.23 -29.49
CA GLN A 719 9.61 29.84 -29.52
C GLN A 719 8.59 29.64 -30.65
N ALA A 720 7.60 30.52 -30.78
CA ALA A 720 6.63 30.49 -31.88
C ALA A 720 7.33 30.52 -33.25
N TYR A 721 8.37 31.36 -33.39
CA TYR A 721 9.23 31.39 -34.58
C TYR A 721 9.99 30.08 -34.78
N ASN A 722 10.55 29.48 -33.73
CA ASN A 722 11.33 28.23 -33.82
C ASN A 722 10.46 27.00 -34.11
N GLU A 723 9.26 26.91 -33.56
CA GLU A 723 8.29 25.86 -33.86
C GLU A 723 7.81 25.96 -35.30
N LYS A 724 7.43 27.17 -35.75
CA LYS A 724 7.12 27.40 -37.16
C LYS A 724 8.32 27.12 -38.05
N LYS A 725 9.55 27.45 -37.63
CA LYS A 725 10.79 27.11 -38.37
C LYS A 725 10.96 25.59 -38.50
N LYS A 726 10.69 24.80 -37.45
CA LYS A 726 10.71 23.32 -37.51
C LYS A 726 9.61 22.78 -38.42
N PHE A 727 8.40 23.32 -38.32
CA PHE A 727 7.29 22.99 -39.21
C PHE A 727 7.61 23.30 -40.67
N TYR A 728 8.21 24.45 -40.95
CA TYR A 728 8.65 24.80 -42.30
C TYR A 728 9.80 23.91 -42.77
N ALA A 729 10.68 23.46 -41.87
CA ALA A 729 11.69 22.47 -42.22
C ALA A 729 11.06 21.11 -42.62
N SER A 730 10.03 20.65 -41.91
CA SER A 730 9.25 19.46 -42.31
C SER A 730 8.35 19.72 -43.52
N PHE A 731 7.94 20.95 -43.80
CA PHE A 731 7.16 21.31 -44.99
C PHE A 731 8.02 21.35 -46.27
N VAL A 732 9.27 21.81 -46.13
CA VAL A 732 10.26 21.92 -47.20
C VAL A 732 10.67 20.55 -47.72
N ASP A 733 10.92 19.60 -46.80
CA ASP A 733 11.26 18.21 -47.14
C ASP A 733 10.55 17.24 -46.19
N PRO A 734 9.26 16.95 -46.46
CA PRO A 734 8.43 16.15 -45.57
C PRO A 734 8.86 14.69 -45.54
N ILE A 735 9.37 14.16 -46.67
CA ILE A 735 9.86 12.78 -46.77
C ILE A 735 11.10 12.60 -45.89
N LYS A 736 12.09 13.51 -45.97
CA LYS A 736 13.29 13.44 -45.13
C LYS A 736 13.00 13.53 -43.64
N SER A 737 12.07 14.41 -43.25
CA SER A 737 11.69 14.57 -41.84
C SER A 737 10.98 13.33 -41.29
N LEU A 738 10.03 12.78 -42.05
CA LEU A 738 9.30 11.56 -41.67
C LEU A 738 10.26 10.37 -41.56
N LYS A 739 11.17 10.22 -42.54
CA LYS A 739 12.21 9.19 -42.54
C LYS A 739 13.12 9.27 -41.32
N ALA A 740 13.59 10.46 -40.95
CA ALA A 740 14.45 10.63 -39.77
C ALA A 740 13.74 10.25 -38.45
N HIS A 741 12.44 10.51 -38.33
CA HIS A 741 11.64 10.09 -37.18
C HIS A 741 11.48 8.57 -37.11
N TYR A 742 11.18 7.93 -38.24
CA TYR A 742 11.09 6.48 -38.35
C TYR A 742 12.44 5.82 -38.04
N GLU A 743 13.54 6.30 -38.64
CA GLU A 743 14.89 5.76 -38.42
C GLU A 743 15.29 5.78 -36.94
N LYS A 744 14.91 6.84 -36.20
CA LYS A 744 15.15 6.90 -34.75
C LYS A 744 14.32 5.86 -33.99
N LYS A 745 13.02 5.77 -34.25
CA LYS A 745 12.12 4.79 -33.59
C LYS A 745 12.57 3.36 -33.90
N TYR A 746 12.97 3.10 -35.15
CA TYR A 746 13.53 1.83 -35.58
C TYR A 746 14.83 1.50 -34.82
N ALA A 747 15.77 2.45 -34.70
CA ALA A 747 17.02 2.24 -33.96
C ALA A 747 16.80 1.95 -32.47
N ASP A 748 15.82 2.62 -31.84
CA ASP A 748 15.46 2.37 -30.44
C ASP A 748 14.87 0.96 -30.27
N LEU A 749 13.93 0.55 -31.15
CA LEU A 749 13.33 -0.80 -31.15
C LEU A 749 14.35 -1.91 -31.44
N GLU A 750 15.29 -1.69 -32.37
CA GLU A 750 16.39 -2.62 -32.66
C GLU A 750 17.30 -2.82 -31.45
N LYS A 751 17.57 -1.74 -30.69
CA LYS A 751 18.35 -1.81 -29.46
C LYS A 751 17.62 -2.62 -28.39
N GLU A 752 16.32 -2.41 -28.23
CA GLU A 752 15.48 -3.17 -27.30
C GLU A 752 15.38 -4.65 -27.70
N LYS A 753 15.22 -4.95 -28.99
CA LYS A 753 15.22 -6.31 -29.54
C LYS A 753 16.50 -7.06 -29.14
N LYS A 754 17.67 -6.47 -29.36
CA LYS A 754 18.97 -7.08 -28.99
C LYS A 754 19.04 -7.39 -27.50
N ASN A 755 18.61 -6.47 -26.64
CA ASN A 755 18.60 -6.69 -25.19
C ASN A 755 17.62 -7.80 -24.79
N ALA A 756 16.44 -7.84 -25.40
CA ALA A 756 15.42 -8.85 -25.11
C ALA A 756 15.88 -10.26 -25.51
N ILE A 757 16.54 -10.42 -26.66
CA ILE A 757 17.12 -11.70 -27.10
C ILE A 757 18.18 -12.17 -26.09
N VAL A 758 19.11 -11.30 -25.69
CA VAL A 758 20.15 -11.64 -24.70
C VAL A 758 19.53 -12.09 -23.38
N MET A 759 18.48 -11.41 -22.91
CA MET A 759 17.78 -11.77 -21.68
C MET A 759 17.02 -13.10 -21.82
N ALA A 760 16.36 -13.34 -22.96
CA ALA A 760 15.65 -14.59 -23.24
C ALA A 760 16.60 -15.80 -23.31
N GLY A 761 17.86 -15.57 -23.73
CA GLY A 761 18.92 -16.58 -23.75
C GLY A 761 19.46 -16.98 -22.36
N ASN A 762 19.15 -16.21 -21.30
CA ASN A 762 19.51 -16.53 -19.92
C ASN A 762 18.49 -17.51 -19.31
N VAL A 763 18.58 -18.77 -19.73
CA VAL A 763 17.71 -19.83 -19.23
C VAL A 763 18.25 -20.38 -17.91
N PHE A 764 17.36 -20.54 -16.93
CA PHE A 764 17.64 -21.31 -15.72
C PHE A 764 16.84 -22.60 -15.72
N LEU A 765 17.43 -23.65 -15.14
CA LEU A 765 16.81 -24.95 -14.99
C LEU A 765 16.75 -25.28 -13.51
N PHE A 766 15.59 -25.68 -13.04
CA PHE A 766 15.45 -26.24 -11.71
C PHE A 766 15.80 -27.72 -11.74
N ASN A 767 16.70 -28.16 -10.87
CA ASN A 767 17.10 -29.55 -10.78
C ASN A 767 16.53 -30.20 -9.53
N VAL A 768 15.79 -31.29 -9.73
CA VAL A 768 15.38 -32.22 -8.67
C VAL A 768 15.89 -33.59 -9.07
N ASN A 769 16.75 -34.20 -8.27
CA ASN A 769 17.19 -35.59 -8.47
C ASN A 769 17.69 -35.89 -9.90
N ASN A 770 18.58 -35.04 -10.43
CA ASN A 770 19.09 -35.12 -11.81
C ASN A 770 18.08 -34.83 -12.94
N TYR A 771 16.82 -34.58 -12.64
CA TYR A 771 15.82 -34.11 -13.60
C TYR A 771 15.81 -32.59 -13.65
N TYR A 772 15.84 -32.04 -14.85
CA TYR A 772 15.90 -30.61 -15.09
C TYR A 772 14.58 -30.10 -15.64
N PHE A 773 13.97 -29.15 -14.93
CA PHE A 773 12.76 -28.47 -15.32
C PHE A 773 13.08 -27.07 -15.82
N PHE A 774 12.55 -26.71 -16.99
CA PHE A 774 12.74 -25.38 -17.53
C PHE A 774 11.99 -24.35 -16.69
N SER A 775 12.70 -23.37 -16.15
CA SER A 775 12.05 -22.17 -15.58
C SER A 775 11.49 -21.32 -16.71
N ASN A 776 10.33 -20.67 -16.55
CA ASN A 776 9.85 -19.71 -17.54
C ASN A 776 10.68 -18.40 -17.50
N SER A 777 10.37 -17.46 -18.40
CA SER A 777 11.05 -16.16 -18.45
C SER A 777 10.84 -15.32 -17.18
N ALA A 778 9.68 -15.44 -16.51
CA ALA A 778 9.38 -14.73 -15.27
C ALA A 778 10.26 -15.22 -14.10
N ILE A 779 10.32 -16.53 -13.87
CA ILE A 779 11.17 -17.14 -12.85
C ILE A 779 12.65 -16.89 -13.17
N SER A 780 13.06 -17.02 -14.44
CA SER A 780 14.42 -16.69 -14.87
C SER A 780 14.78 -15.24 -14.54
N ALA A 781 13.88 -14.28 -14.78
CA ALA A 781 14.08 -12.88 -14.44
C ALA A 781 14.15 -12.66 -12.91
N LYS A 782 13.26 -13.31 -12.14
CA LYS A 782 13.24 -13.25 -10.67
C LYS A 782 14.54 -13.78 -10.06
N LEU A 783 15.08 -14.88 -10.58
CA LEU A 783 16.38 -15.43 -10.16
C LEU A 783 17.52 -14.46 -10.47
N ILE A 784 17.51 -13.80 -11.63
CA ILE A 784 18.50 -12.76 -11.97
C ILE A 784 18.41 -11.56 -11.02
N GLN A 785 17.21 -11.05 -10.76
CA GLN A 785 16.97 -9.86 -9.93
C GLN A 785 17.32 -10.10 -8.45
N GLY A 786 16.86 -11.21 -7.87
CA GLY A 786 17.01 -11.46 -6.43
C GLY A 786 18.39 -11.99 -6.02
N LEU A 787 19.10 -12.66 -6.92
CA LEU A 787 20.27 -13.47 -6.54
C LEU A 787 21.52 -13.24 -7.43
N GLY A 788 21.36 -12.49 -8.53
CA GLY A 788 22.43 -12.23 -9.50
C GLY A 788 22.70 -13.40 -10.46
N THR A 789 23.72 -13.25 -11.31
CA THR A 789 24.08 -14.24 -12.35
C THR A 789 25.11 -15.28 -11.91
N LYS A 790 25.58 -15.23 -10.66
CA LYS A 790 26.63 -16.14 -10.14
C LYS A 790 26.03 -17.47 -9.68
N VAL A 791 26.84 -18.52 -9.79
CA VAL A 791 26.48 -19.93 -9.53
C VAL A 791 25.68 -20.09 -8.24
N PHE A 792 24.46 -20.61 -8.35
CA PHE A 792 23.52 -20.81 -7.26
C PHE A 792 23.91 -22.07 -6.49
N SER A 793 24.53 -21.92 -5.33
CA SER A 793 24.82 -23.00 -4.39
C SER A 793 23.81 -23.05 -3.23
N LYS A 794 22.56 -22.64 -3.48
CA LYS A 794 21.50 -22.56 -2.47
C LYS A 794 20.44 -23.61 -2.75
N ASN A 795 19.99 -24.29 -1.70
CA ASN A 795 18.87 -25.23 -1.77
C ASN A 795 17.55 -24.47 -1.78
N TYR A 796 16.66 -24.86 -2.68
CA TYR A 796 15.29 -24.35 -2.77
C TYR A 796 14.31 -25.48 -2.45
N LEU A 797 13.24 -25.10 -1.77
CA LEU A 797 12.05 -25.92 -1.61
C LEU A 797 11.06 -25.49 -2.69
N ILE A 798 10.55 -26.45 -3.45
CA ILE A 798 9.44 -26.25 -4.37
C ILE A 798 8.23 -27.01 -3.86
N GLU A 799 7.14 -26.28 -3.64
CA GLU A 799 5.82 -26.83 -3.33
C GLU A 799 5.02 -26.91 -4.63
N VAL A 800 4.74 -28.12 -5.07
CA VAL A 800 4.07 -28.42 -6.34
C VAL A 800 2.62 -28.80 -6.04
N PRO A 801 1.63 -27.99 -6.47
CA PRO A 801 0.24 -28.36 -6.27
C PRO A 801 -0.11 -29.58 -7.14
N HIS A 802 -1.04 -30.40 -6.67
CA HIS A 802 -1.39 -31.66 -7.34
C HIS A 802 -1.92 -31.50 -8.78
N ASN A 803 -2.42 -30.32 -9.13
CA ASN A 803 -2.89 -29.96 -10.47
C ASN A 803 -1.80 -29.33 -11.38
N ALA A 804 -0.56 -29.21 -10.90
CA ALA A 804 0.59 -28.76 -11.68
C ALA A 804 1.29 -29.89 -12.43
N TYR A 805 1.02 -31.15 -12.07
CA TYR A 805 1.61 -32.30 -12.72
C TYR A 805 0.99 -32.60 -14.08
N SER A 806 1.82 -33.18 -14.94
CA SER A 806 1.42 -33.77 -16.21
C SER A 806 2.33 -34.95 -16.52
N ILE A 807 1.89 -35.79 -17.45
CA ILE A 807 2.60 -37.00 -17.83
C ILE A 807 3.28 -36.77 -19.16
N SER A 808 4.54 -37.17 -19.23
CA SER A 808 5.40 -37.00 -20.40
C SER A 808 5.90 -38.38 -20.86
N GLU A 809 6.08 -38.55 -22.17
CA GLU A 809 6.62 -39.79 -22.75
C GLU A 809 8.16 -39.76 -22.76
N ASP A 810 8.74 -38.58 -22.97
CA ASP A 810 10.16 -38.42 -23.29
C ASP A 810 11.02 -37.96 -22.11
N ASP A 811 10.46 -37.23 -21.15
CA ASP A 811 11.20 -36.52 -20.10
C ASP A 811 10.44 -36.49 -18.75
N GLY A 812 11.14 -36.19 -17.66
CA GLY A 812 10.56 -36.11 -16.32
C GLY A 812 11.03 -37.20 -15.37
N ILE A 813 10.57 -37.12 -14.11
CA ILE A 813 10.95 -38.04 -13.05
C ILE A 813 10.32 -39.40 -13.33
N ASP A 814 11.15 -40.43 -13.53
CA ASP A 814 10.69 -41.81 -13.62
C ASP A 814 10.04 -42.22 -12.30
N ALA A 815 8.74 -42.54 -12.35
CA ALA A 815 7.94 -42.84 -11.19
C ALA A 815 7.04 -44.06 -11.44
N LYS A 816 6.87 -44.86 -10.40
CA LYS A 816 6.00 -46.04 -10.41
C LYS A 816 4.69 -45.70 -9.72
N VAL A 817 3.57 -45.96 -10.37
CA VAL A 817 2.25 -45.88 -9.72
C VAL A 817 2.18 -46.90 -8.60
N ILE A 818 1.99 -46.43 -7.37
CA ILE A 818 1.90 -47.30 -6.19
C ILE A 818 0.49 -47.35 -5.61
N HIS A 819 -0.29 -46.30 -5.81
CA HIS A 819 -1.62 -46.19 -5.21
C HIS A 819 -2.50 -45.22 -6.00
N ILE A 820 -3.80 -45.51 -6.04
CA ILE A 820 -4.80 -44.67 -6.72
C ILE A 820 -5.88 -44.38 -5.68
N ALA A 821 -5.90 -43.13 -5.23
CA ALA A 821 -6.78 -42.64 -4.20
C ALA A 821 -8.05 -42.06 -4.83
N ASP A 822 -9.15 -42.80 -4.72
CA ASP A 822 -10.44 -42.48 -5.31
C ASP A 822 -11.38 -41.89 -4.24
N TYR A 823 -11.56 -40.56 -4.30
CA TYR A 823 -12.50 -39.80 -3.45
C TYR A 823 -13.82 -39.52 -4.17
N GLU A 824 -14.16 -40.37 -5.16
CA GLU A 824 -15.32 -40.32 -6.05
C GLU A 824 -15.29 -39.15 -7.03
N ASN A 825 -15.25 -37.92 -6.51
CA ASN A 825 -15.33 -36.69 -7.30
C ASN A 825 -13.97 -36.20 -7.77
N VAL A 826 -12.91 -36.59 -7.04
CA VAL A 826 -11.52 -36.28 -7.36
C VAL A 826 -10.72 -37.56 -7.19
N LYS A 827 -9.82 -37.82 -8.13
CA LYS A 827 -8.91 -38.96 -8.09
C LYS A 827 -7.47 -38.47 -8.05
N PHE A 828 -6.70 -39.02 -7.13
CA PHE A 828 -5.28 -38.76 -7.01
C PHE A 828 -4.51 -40.02 -7.31
N VAL A 829 -3.42 -39.89 -8.04
CA VAL A 829 -2.47 -40.98 -8.29
C VAL A 829 -1.23 -40.68 -7.47
N LYS A 830 -0.92 -41.61 -6.55
CA LYS A 830 0.32 -41.55 -5.79
C LYS A 830 1.37 -42.40 -6.48
N VAL A 831 2.52 -41.78 -6.72
CA VAL A 831 3.65 -42.42 -7.36
C VAL A 831 4.85 -42.44 -6.42
N GLN A 832 5.67 -43.46 -6.61
CA GLN A 832 6.95 -43.63 -5.96
C GLN A 832 8.06 -43.36 -6.95
N TYR A 833 9.06 -42.58 -6.56
CA TYR A 833 10.27 -42.37 -7.34
C TYR A 833 11.50 -42.48 -6.43
N GLU A 834 12.66 -42.78 -7.03
CA GLU A 834 13.94 -42.81 -6.31
C GLU A 834 14.77 -41.59 -6.65
N ASP A 835 15.43 -41.00 -5.65
CA ASP A 835 16.42 -39.97 -5.89
C ASP A 835 17.79 -40.56 -6.28
N ASN A 836 18.76 -39.66 -6.51
CA ASN A 836 20.12 -40.03 -6.88
C ASN A 836 20.86 -40.84 -5.80
N PHE A 837 20.39 -40.82 -4.55
CA PHE A 837 20.93 -41.57 -3.42
C PHE A 837 20.14 -42.85 -3.14
N LYS A 838 19.22 -43.24 -4.06
CA LYS A 838 18.30 -44.37 -3.93
C LYS A 838 17.38 -44.24 -2.71
N GLN A 839 17.12 -43.02 -2.24
CA GLN A 839 16.08 -42.79 -1.27
C GLN A 839 14.74 -42.75 -1.99
N VAL A 840 13.76 -43.39 -1.37
CA VAL A 840 12.40 -43.48 -1.89
C VAL A 840 11.62 -42.24 -1.50
N HIS A 841 11.01 -41.61 -2.49
CA HIS A 841 10.16 -40.43 -2.34
C HIS A 841 8.78 -40.68 -2.97
N PHE A 842 7.82 -39.84 -2.61
CA PHE A 842 6.45 -39.95 -3.09
C PHE A 842 5.98 -38.61 -3.67
N ALA A 843 5.09 -38.69 -4.65
CA ALA A 843 4.37 -37.53 -5.20
C ALA A 843 2.92 -37.93 -5.48
N SER A 844 2.01 -36.97 -5.41
CA SER A 844 0.58 -37.17 -5.66
C SER A 844 0.08 -36.17 -6.69
N PHE A 845 -0.71 -36.61 -7.66
CA PHE A 845 -1.29 -35.70 -8.64
C PHE A 845 -2.73 -36.01 -8.97
N GLU A 846 -3.47 -34.95 -9.26
CA GLU A 846 -4.88 -35.01 -9.65
C GLU A 846 -5.00 -35.40 -11.13
N THR A 847 -5.90 -36.33 -11.46
CA THR A 847 -6.08 -36.79 -12.84
C THR A 847 -7.40 -37.51 -13.08
N ASP A 848 -8.00 -37.25 -14.24
CA ASP A 848 -9.17 -38.00 -14.74
C ASP A 848 -8.78 -39.27 -15.52
N LYS A 849 -7.49 -39.41 -15.90
CA LYS A 849 -6.98 -40.59 -16.62
C LYS A 849 -6.88 -41.80 -15.69
N GLU A 850 -7.12 -42.98 -16.25
CA GLU A 850 -6.96 -44.25 -15.55
C GLU A 850 -5.50 -44.74 -15.59
N PHE A 851 -5.06 -45.35 -14.49
CA PHE A 851 -3.72 -45.92 -14.31
C PHE A 851 -3.81 -47.30 -13.67
N GLU A 852 -2.77 -48.11 -13.86
CA GLU A 852 -2.63 -49.40 -13.20
C GLU A 852 -1.55 -49.33 -12.10
N ILE A 853 -1.79 -50.00 -10.97
CA ILE A 853 -0.77 -50.13 -9.92
C ILE A 853 0.43 -50.90 -10.49
N GLY A 854 1.61 -50.31 -10.36
CA GLY A 854 2.86 -50.83 -10.89
C GLY A 854 3.24 -50.28 -12.26
N GLN A 855 2.36 -49.53 -12.92
CA GLN A 855 2.66 -48.83 -14.18
C GLN A 855 3.83 -47.86 -13.99
N GLN A 856 4.77 -47.89 -14.93
CA GLN A 856 5.87 -46.93 -15.01
C GLN A 856 5.42 -45.72 -15.82
N ILE A 857 5.59 -44.53 -15.26
CA ILE A 857 5.26 -43.26 -15.90
C ILE A 857 6.39 -42.25 -15.66
N LYS A 858 6.44 -41.20 -16.49
CA LYS A 858 7.28 -40.04 -16.20
C LYS A 858 6.41 -38.85 -15.84
N ILE A 859 6.66 -38.28 -14.67
CA ILE A 859 5.95 -37.09 -14.19
C ILE A 859 6.80 -35.85 -14.45
N VAL A 860 6.12 -34.80 -14.93
CA VAL A 860 6.67 -33.45 -15.02
C VAL A 860 5.68 -32.47 -14.38
N PHE A 861 6.17 -31.39 -13.79
CA PHE A 861 5.30 -30.38 -13.22
C PHE A 861 5.58 -29.00 -13.80
N ASP A 862 4.51 -28.23 -13.92
CA ASP A 862 4.55 -26.84 -14.33
C ASP A 862 5.05 -25.96 -13.18
N ILE A 863 6.34 -25.62 -13.24
CA ILE A 863 6.99 -24.75 -12.26
C ILE A 863 6.31 -23.38 -12.13
N THR A 864 5.52 -22.94 -13.11
CA THR A 864 4.80 -21.66 -13.07
C THR A 864 3.57 -21.67 -12.16
N LYS A 865 3.15 -22.86 -11.72
CA LYS A 865 2.08 -23.07 -10.73
C LYS A 865 2.62 -23.40 -9.34
N CYS A 866 3.93 -23.56 -9.19
CA CYS A 866 4.57 -24.01 -7.95
C CYS A 866 4.95 -22.82 -7.06
N HIS A 867 5.10 -23.04 -5.76
CA HIS A 867 5.75 -22.08 -4.88
C HIS A 867 7.23 -22.40 -4.75
N ILE A 868 8.07 -21.38 -4.79
CA ILE A 868 9.53 -21.55 -4.73
C ILE A 868 10.06 -20.78 -3.53
N THR A 869 10.65 -21.49 -2.58
CA THR A 869 11.19 -20.90 -1.35
C THR A 869 12.68 -21.16 -1.24
N GLU A 870 13.47 -20.11 -1.02
CA GLU A 870 14.87 -20.23 -0.66
C GLU A 870 14.97 -20.67 0.81
N THR A 871 15.50 -21.87 1.05
CA THR A 871 15.44 -22.53 2.36
C THR A 871 16.30 -21.85 3.43
N GLY A 872 17.42 -21.21 3.06
CA GLY A 872 18.34 -20.61 4.02
C GLY A 872 17.76 -19.39 4.75
N MET A 873 16.95 -18.57 4.07
CA MET A 873 16.34 -17.37 4.65
C MET A 873 14.80 -17.44 4.72
N ASN A 874 14.19 -18.56 4.30
CA ASN A 874 12.75 -18.74 4.16
C ASN A 874 12.12 -17.56 3.38
N ILE A 875 12.63 -17.33 2.17
CA ILE A 875 12.16 -16.28 1.27
C ILE A 875 11.43 -16.93 0.11
N ARG A 876 10.14 -16.65 -0.02
CA ARG A 876 9.36 -17.03 -1.18
C ARG A 876 9.76 -16.16 -2.37
N LEU A 877 10.25 -16.81 -3.43
CA LEU A 877 10.66 -16.17 -4.67
C LEU A 877 9.53 -16.10 -5.68
N TYR A 878 8.64 -17.08 -5.65
CA TYR A 878 7.55 -17.26 -6.60
C TYR A 878 6.36 -17.95 -5.92
#